data_AF-A0A3M1FGC7-F1
#
_entry.id   AF-A0A3M1FGC7-F1
#
_cell.length_a   1.000
_cell.length_b   1.000
_cell.length_c   1.000
_cell.angle_alpha   90.00
_cell.angle_beta   90.00
_cell.angle_gamma   90.00
#
_symmetry.space_group_name_H-M   'P 1'
#
loop_
_entity.id
_entity.type
_entity.pdbx_description
1 polymer ?
#
loop_
_entity_poly.entity_id
_entity_poly.type
_entity_poly.pdbx_seq_one_letter_code
_entity_poly.pdbx_strand_id
1 'polypeptide(L)'
;DDGDFISRRYYARETSGRAAPYAIPYNGEEVKLHWANADQYYIKTAEYFSNFTFDLRQAKEVRASAGSLGLEEDEAPLKVHFRIVDATEGEHGNVKPPEANKRFFLIHKDNPIELNDENELVVNFEYRPDPEKSGQDRAWREKRNAEAVDIVLEQLEARSQAEDEQGKRFAEYLRLFNVPAPTEKDKKRPLLAKYINQYTSRNTMDYFIHKDLGGFLRRELDFYIKNEVMRLDDIENADAPAVGSYLAKLKVLRKIANKIIDFLAQIEDFQKKLWLKKKFVVETNYCITLDRVPEKLYPEIAANDAQREEWVKLFAIDEIEGDASKSGFSKPLSVEFLKANDKLVLDTRFFDDDFKAQLVASIEDFDEQCEGLLIQSENFQALTLLQERYRGQVKCIYIDPPYNTGSDDNFSYKDAYKSSSWLAMFQDRLRSSYPLLSAEGLLACHIDEHEHLSLEWLVKQLFGKSGDLGKLIWDKRNPKGDSKGIAMQHEYVHFAAANPAHLNSIEDAFSRNKENAEAILHKAQQLIQKAGGVNDNVRKQFKEWINKQDFSGGEKAYCLIDDDGNVYQSVSMAWPNKKKAPDEYFQPLIHPVTGKPCPVPMRGWRYPPDTMKSLLDRNLVLFGEDETTIPRRKYLLTENITENVASLYYMGSSDDALFQDMGLSFENPKPIKAAKYFLSITARPTSAIVLDFFAGSGTTAHAVINLNREDGGKRKYILVEMGDYFDTVLK
;
A
#
# COMPACT_ATOMS: atom_id res chain seq x y z
N ASP A 1 2.56 28.17 -9.97
CA ASP A 1 1.57 27.36 -10.70
C ASP A 1 1.94 25.87 -10.81
N ASP A 2 3.17 25.46 -10.49
CA ASP A 2 3.62 24.05 -10.49
C ASP A 2 3.62 23.37 -9.09
N GLY A 3 2.88 23.89 -8.11
CA GLY A 3 2.86 23.34 -6.75
C GLY A 3 1.78 22.25 -6.56
N ASP A 4 2.06 21.23 -5.76
CA ASP A 4 1.09 20.15 -5.43
C ASP A 4 -0.11 20.63 -4.59
N PHE A 5 -0.01 21.83 -4.01
CA PHE A 5 -1.04 22.45 -3.18
C PHE A 5 -1.60 23.71 -3.84
N ILE A 6 -2.92 23.73 -4.00
CA ILE A 6 -3.71 24.88 -4.43
C ILE A 6 -4.37 25.55 -3.23
N SER A 7 -4.48 26.88 -3.28
CA SER A 7 -5.27 27.64 -2.32
C SER A 7 -6.77 27.40 -2.58
N ARG A 8 -7.44 26.61 -1.74
CA ARG A 8 -8.90 26.54 -1.73
C ARG A 8 -9.42 27.70 -0.89
N ARG A 9 -9.93 28.73 -1.57
CA ARG A 9 -10.44 29.96 -0.94
C ARG A 9 -11.84 29.69 -0.37
N TYR A 10 -12.04 29.97 0.91
CA TYR A 10 -13.29 29.66 1.61
C TYR A 10 -14.36 30.69 1.24
N TYR A 11 -15.45 30.25 0.61
CA TYR A 11 -16.65 31.05 0.43
C TYR A 11 -17.82 30.32 1.10
N ALA A 12 -18.62 31.04 1.89
CA ALA A 12 -19.85 30.50 2.44
C ALA A 12 -20.75 30.02 1.29
N ARG A 13 -21.19 28.75 1.34
CA ARG A 13 -21.96 28.11 0.28
C ARG A 13 -23.29 28.84 0.09
N GLU A 14 -23.52 29.33 -1.13
CA GLU A 14 -24.81 29.91 -1.50
C GLU A 14 -25.87 28.80 -1.50
N THR A 15 -26.98 29.03 -0.81
CA THR A 15 -28.12 28.09 -0.76
C THR A 15 -29.37 28.80 -1.26
N SER A 16 -30.39 28.05 -1.66
CA SER A 16 -31.67 28.59 -2.15
C SER A 16 -32.36 29.54 -1.16
N GLY A 17 -31.98 29.53 0.13
CA GLY A 17 -32.48 30.46 1.16
C GLY A 17 -31.45 31.46 1.70
N ARG A 18 -30.20 31.48 1.21
CA ARG A 18 -29.15 32.36 1.72
C ARG A 18 -28.14 32.70 0.62
N ALA A 19 -28.16 33.95 0.16
CA ALA A 19 -27.12 34.51 -0.70
C ALA A 19 -25.77 34.45 0.03
N ALA A 20 -24.68 34.15 -0.69
CA ALA A 20 -23.35 34.21 -0.10
C ALA A 20 -23.09 35.68 0.31
N PRO A 21 -22.86 35.98 1.60
CA PRO A 21 -22.64 37.37 2.02
C PRO A 21 -21.33 37.83 1.39
N TYR A 22 -21.40 38.75 0.43
CA TYR A 22 -20.23 39.52 0.04
C TYR A 22 -20.13 40.75 0.93
N ALA A 23 -18.90 40.98 1.39
CA ALA A 23 -18.40 41.99 2.33
C ALA A 23 -18.56 41.67 3.84
N ILE A 24 -17.74 40.78 4.42
CA ILE A 24 -17.54 40.71 5.89
C ILE A 24 -16.04 40.51 6.23
N PRO A 25 -15.52 41.11 7.33
CA PRO A 25 -14.10 41.28 7.62
C PRO A 25 -13.36 39.98 7.91
N TYR A 26 -12.06 40.04 7.63
CA TYR A 26 -11.02 39.06 7.93
C TYR A 26 -11.14 38.48 9.35
N ASN A 27 -11.36 37.17 9.46
CA ASN A 27 -11.31 36.41 10.72
C ASN A 27 -10.07 35.49 10.83
N GLY A 28 -9.08 35.65 9.95
CA GLY A 28 -7.82 34.91 9.99
C GLY A 28 -7.78 33.58 9.24
N GLU A 29 -8.84 33.18 8.53
CA GLU A 29 -8.91 31.94 7.76
C GLU A 29 -9.26 32.19 6.27
N GLU A 30 -8.39 32.86 5.51
CA GLU A 30 -8.64 33.16 4.08
C GLU A 30 -8.33 32.00 3.12
N VAL A 31 -7.40 31.11 3.49
CA VAL A 31 -6.82 30.11 2.58
C VAL A 31 -6.75 28.75 3.24
N LYS A 32 -7.51 27.78 2.71
CA LYS A 32 -7.27 26.35 2.97
C LYS A 32 -6.32 25.83 1.91
N LEU A 33 -5.09 25.46 2.27
CA LEU A 33 -4.24 24.71 1.36
C LEU A 33 -4.84 23.32 1.13
N HIS A 34 -5.01 22.97 -0.13
CA HIS A 34 -5.68 21.76 -0.59
C HIS A 34 -4.83 21.18 -1.72
N TRP A 35 -4.56 19.88 -1.78
CA TRP A 35 -3.78 19.35 -2.90
C TRP A 35 -4.62 19.40 -4.19
N ALA A 36 -3.94 19.54 -5.33
CA ALA A 36 -4.57 19.85 -6.62
C ALA A 36 -5.72 18.89 -6.98
N ASN A 37 -5.53 17.60 -6.75
CA ASN A 37 -6.41 16.54 -7.26
C ASN A 37 -7.40 16.00 -6.20
N ALA A 38 -7.55 16.68 -5.07
CA ALA A 38 -8.36 16.23 -3.94
C ALA A 38 -9.87 16.04 -4.25
N ASP A 39 -10.42 16.91 -5.09
CA ASP A 39 -11.82 16.83 -5.54
C ASP A 39 -11.97 15.92 -6.77
N GLN A 40 -10.97 15.08 -7.06
CA GLN A 40 -10.98 14.15 -8.19
C GLN A 40 -10.74 12.71 -7.72
N TYR A 41 -11.28 11.75 -8.46
CA TYR A 41 -10.93 10.33 -8.35
C TYR A 41 -9.70 10.08 -9.20
N TYR A 42 -8.67 9.48 -8.60
CA TYR A 42 -7.58 8.91 -9.37
C TYR A 42 -8.01 7.56 -9.95
N ILE A 43 -7.76 7.37 -11.25
CA ILE A 43 -8.27 6.19 -11.97
C ILE A 43 -7.13 5.33 -12.48
N LYS A 44 -6.25 5.94 -13.28
CA LYS A 44 -5.07 5.28 -13.81
C LYS A 44 -4.13 6.31 -14.40
N THR A 45 -2.91 5.86 -14.67
CA THR A 45 -1.98 6.60 -15.51
C THR A 45 -2.15 6.13 -16.95
N ALA A 46 -2.31 7.05 -17.88
CA ALA A 46 -2.28 6.73 -19.30
C ALA A 46 -0.95 7.19 -19.90
N GLU A 47 -0.44 6.41 -20.84
CA GLU A 47 0.64 6.85 -21.71
C GLU A 47 0.03 7.79 -22.74
N TYR A 48 0.50 9.03 -22.72
CA TYR A 48 -0.04 10.08 -23.55
C TYR A 48 0.92 10.36 -24.69
N PHE A 49 0.43 10.22 -25.91
CA PHE A 49 1.19 10.52 -27.12
C PHE A 49 0.73 11.88 -27.63
N SER A 50 1.53 12.92 -27.36
CA SER A 50 1.34 14.21 -28.03
C SER A 50 1.85 14.11 -29.46
N ASN A 51 1.14 14.76 -30.41
CA ASN A 51 1.71 15.05 -31.70
C ASN A 51 2.98 15.89 -31.50
N PHE A 52 4.14 15.27 -31.64
CA PHE A 52 5.42 15.93 -31.40
C PHE A 52 5.87 16.58 -32.70
N THR A 53 5.57 17.87 -32.82
CA THR A 53 5.92 18.69 -33.99
C THR A 53 6.89 19.78 -33.57
N PHE A 54 7.96 19.96 -34.34
CA PHE A 54 8.94 21.00 -34.08
C PHE A 54 9.47 21.57 -35.40
N ASP A 55 9.93 22.82 -35.36
CA ASP A 55 10.64 23.45 -36.46
C ASP A 55 12.15 23.21 -36.31
N LEU A 56 12.72 22.45 -37.24
CA LEU A 56 14.12 22.07 -37.21
C LEU A 56 15.05 23.27 -37.44
N ARG A 57 14.63 24.30 -38.17
CA ARG A 57 15.43 25.52 -38.41
C ARG A 57 15.50 26.42 -37.17
N GLN A 58 14.51 26.34 -36.28
CA GLN A 58 14.47 27.06 -35.01
C GLN A 58 15.13 26.30 -33.85
N ALA A 59 15.62 25.08 -34.08
CA ALA A 59 16.37 24.34 -33.08
C ALA A 59 17.60 25.14 -32.61
N LYS A 60 17.83 25.20 -31.30
CA LYS A 60 18.92 25.98 -30.69
C LYS A 60 20.29 25.66 -31.30
N GLU A 61 20.55 24.37 -31.53
CA GLU A 61 21.79 23.87 -32.12
C GLU A 61 21.99 24.33 -33.57
N VAL A 62 20.90 24.40 -34.34
CA VAL A 62 20.89 24.87 -35.72
C VAL A 62 21.09 26.40 -35.77
N ARG A 63 20.35 27.16 -34.94
CA ARG A 63 20.51 28.63 -34.85
C ARG A 63 21.91 29.04 -34.38
N ALA A 64 22.50 28.29 -33.45
CA ALA A 64 23.89 28.52 -33.02
C ALA A 64 24.92 28.30 -34.15
N SER A 65 24.57 27.47 -35.15
CA SER A 65 25.43 27.12 -36.29
C SER A 65 24.96 27.76 -37.61
N ALA A 66 24.03 28.72 -37.56
CA ALA A 66 23.32 29.26 -38.72
C ALA A 66 24.29 29.82 -39.79
N GLY A 67 25.32 30.55 -39.36
CA GLY A 67 26.33 31.11 -40.26
C GLY A 67 27.15 30.05 -41.02
N SER A 68 27.51 28.95 -40.36
CA SER A 68 28.23 27.82 -41.01
C SER A 68 27.33 26.94 -41.88
N LEU A 69 26.02 26.96 -41.63
CA LEU A 69 25.02 26.22 -42.39
C LEU A 69 24.45 27.06 -43.55
N GLY A 70 24.79 28.36 -43.64
CA GLY A 70 24.26 29.26 -44.66
C GLY A 70 22.74 29.45 -44.55
N LEU A 71 22.20 29.49 -43.32
CA LEU A 71 20.78 29.73 -43.06
C LEU A 71 20.52 31.23 -42.91
N GLU A 72 19.48 31.74 -43.56
CA GLU A 72 19.04 33.13 -43.42
C GLU A 72 18.11 33.32 -42.20
N GLU A 73 17.97 34.56 -41.70
CA GLU A 73 17.17 34.83 -40.49
C GLU A 73 15.65 34.60 -40.69
N ASP A 74 15.14 34.84 -41.91
CA ASP A 74 13.72 34.82 -42.28
C ASP A 74 13.29 33.58 -43.10
N GLU A 75 14.06 32.49 -43.01
CA GLU A 75 13.75 31.25 -43.70
C GLU A 75 12.43 30.62 -43.20
N ALA A 76 11.61 30.11 -44.12
CA ALA A 76 10.36 29.42 -43.81
C ALA A 76 10.56 28.24 -42.82
N PRO A 77 9.57 27.87 -41.99
CA PRO A 77 9.72 26.79 -41.03
C PRO A 77 9.98 25.44 -41.73
N LEU A 78 10.89 24.64 -41.17
CA LEU A 78 11.15 23.27 -41.62
C LEU A 78 10.60 22.30 -40.58
N LYS A 79 9.29 22.05 -40.65
CA LYS A 79 8.61 21.22 -39.65
C LYS A 79 8.95 19.75 -39.79
N VAL A 80 8.97 19.08 -38.66
CA VAL A 80 9.10 17.62 -38.51
C VAL A 80 8.00 17.15 -37.57
N HIS A 81 7.34 16.05 -37.91
CA HIS A 81 6.33 15.39 -37.08
C HIS A 81 6.79 13.99 -36.69
N PHE A 82 6.78 13.68 -35.40
CA PHE A 82 6.85 12.30 -34.94
C PHE A 82 5.44 11.83 -34.60
N ARG A 83 5.06 10.66 -35.12
CA ARG A 83 3.71 10.11 -34.98
C ARG A 83 3.75 8.64 -34.64
N ILE A 84 2.65 8.16 -34.06
CA ILE A 84 2.41 6.74 -33.82
C ILE A 84 1.42 6.26 -34.87
N VAL A 85 1.81 5.27 -35.67
CA VAL A 85 0.96 4.68 -36.71
C VAL A 85 0.15 3.48 -36.18
N ASP A 86 0.66 2.81 -35.14
CA ASP A 86 -0.05 1.75 -34.44
C ASP A 86 0.30 1.74 -32.93
N ALA A 87 -0.70 1.55 -32.08
CA ALA A 87 -0.56 1.48 -30.64
C ALA A 87 -1.46 0.37 -30.07
N THR A 88 -0.86 -0.60 -29.37
CA THR A 88 -1.62 -1.62 -28.66
C THR A 88 -2.26 -1.04 -27.39
N GLU A 89 -3.45 -1.48 -26.97
CA GLU A 89 -4.15 -0.96 -25.77
C GLU A 89 -3.50 -1.44 -24.46
N GLY A 90 -3.31 -0.52 -23.50
CA GLY A 90 -2.58 -0.67 -22.21
C GLY A 90 -3.25 -1.50 -21.11
N GLU A 91 -2.49 -1.86 -20.09
CA GLU A 91 -3.03 -2.40 -18.83
C GLU A 91 -4.04 -1.42 -18.18
N HIS A 92 -4.89 -1.95 -17.31
CA HIS A 92 -5.92 -1.18 -16.59
C HIS A 92 -5.61 -1.08 -15.09
N GLY A 93 -5.89 0.09 -14.49
CA GLY A 93 -5.68 0.32 -13.05
C GLY A 93 -4.26 0.77 -12.70
N ASN A 94 -3.83 0.51 -11.46
CA ASN A 94 -2.51 0.88 -10.94
C ASN A 94 -1.52 -0.29 -10.94
N VAL A 95 -1.74 -1.26 -11.82
CA VAL A 95 -0.87 -2.43 -12.02
C VAL A 95 0.26 -2.04 -12.97
N LYS A 96 1.47 -2.47 -12.65
CA LYS A 96 2.60 -2.37 -13.57
C LYS A 96 2.50 -3.48 -14.63
N PRO A 97 2.74 -3.20 -15.93
CA PRO A 97 2.70 -4.24 -16.96
C PRO A 97 3.76 -5.32 -16.73
N PRO A 98 3.43 -6.60 -16.95
CA PRO A 98 4.40 -7.69 -16.93
C PRO A 98 5.57 -7.42 -17.88
N GLU A 99 6.75 -7.95 -17.55
CA GLU A 99 7.98 -7.77 -18.35
C GLU A 99 7.81 -8.07 -19.85
N ALA A 100 7.09 -9.14 -20.19
CA ALA A 100 6.79 -9.53 -21.57
C ALA A 100 5.86 -8.55 -22.31
N ASN A 101 5.06 -7.79 -21.57
CA ASN A 101 4.06 -6.86 -22.11
C ASN A 101 4.54 -5.40 -22.08
N LYS A 102 5.77 -5.14 -21.64
CA LYS A 102 6.36 -3.81 -21.64
C LYS A 102 6.54 -3.30 -23.06
N ARG A 103 6.09 -2.06 -23.27
CA ARG A 103 6.01 -1.43 -24.59
C ARG A 103 7.10 -0.41 -24.78
N PHE A 104 7.54 -0.34 -26.01
CA PHE A 104 8.61 0.55 -26.45
C PHE A 104 8.19 1.23 -27.74
N PHE A 105 8.73 2.43 -27.95
CA PHE A 105 8.66 3.07 -29.25
C PHE A 105 9.61 2.34 -30.19
N LEU A 106 9.05 1.76 -31.25
CA LEU A 106 9.80 1.09 -32.30
C LEU A 106 9.61 1.90 -33.58
N ILE A 107 10.69 2.13 -34.35
CA ILE A 107 10.53 2.77 -35.66
C ILE A 107 9.70 1.84 -36.56
N HIS A 108 8.73 2.40 -37.29
CA HIS A 108 7.88 1.63 -38.18
C HIS A 108 8.70 1.11 -39.37
N LYS A 109 8.95 -0.20 -39.42
CA LYS A 109 9.91 -0.81 -40.36
C LYS A 109 9.50 -0.65 -41.82
N ASP A 110 8.21 -0.77 -42.12
CA ASP A 110 7.72 -0.76 -43.51
C ASP A 110 7.68 0.64 -44.11
N ASN A 111 7.49 1.67 -43.27
CA ASN A 111 7.45 3.07 -43.69
C ASN A 111 7.98 3.99 -42.57
N PRO A 112 9.30 4.07 -42.38
CA PRO A 112 9.90 4.79 -41.24
C PRO A 112 9.82 6.32 -41.41
N ILE A 113 9.88 6.81 -42.64
CA ILE A 113 9.75 8.23 -42.98
C ILE A 113 8.88 8.46 -44.21
N GLU A 114 8.14 9.56 -44.21
CA GLU A 114 7.37 10.04 -45.34
C GLU A 114 7.22 11.57 -45.33
N LEU A 115 6.70 12.13 -46.42
CA LEU A 115 6.31 13.55 -46.47
C LEU A 115 4.78 13.61 -46.44
N ASN A 116 4.23 14.49 -45.61
CA ASN A 116 2.79 14.73 -45.56
C ASN A 116 2.32 15.56 -46.78
N ASP A 117 1.02 15.83 -46.86
CA ASP A 117 0.41 16.63 -47.95
C ASP A 117 0.96 18.07 -48.03
N GLU A 118 1.56 18.58 -46.95
CA GLU A 118 2.22 19.90 -46.88
C GLU A 118 3.74 19.84 -47.18
N ASN A 119 4.25 18.67 -47.61
CA ASN A 119 5.67 18.42 -47.89
C ASN A 119 6.59 18.59 -46.66
N GLU A 120 6.05 18.26 -45.47
CA GLU A 120 6.76 18.24 -44.19
C GLU A 120 7.09 16.79 -43.78
N LEU A 121 8.27 16.58 -43.18
CA LEU A 121 8.75 15.25 -42.79
C LEU A 121 7.93 14.66 -41.65
N VAL A 122 7.47 13.42 -41.83
CA VAL A 122 6.87 12.58 -40.81
C VAL A 122 7.79 11.40 -40.53
N VAL A 123 8.07 11.15 -39.25
CA VAL A 123 8.78 9.96 -38.77
C VAL A 123 7.79 9.10 -37.99
N ASN A 124 7.63 7.85 -38.44
CA ASN A 124 6.57 6.96 -37.99
C ASN A 124 7.09 5.94 -36.99
N PHE A 125 6.40 5.82 -35.85
CA PHE A 125 6.69 4.87 -34.79
C PHE A 125 5.51 3.94 -34.54
N GLU A 126 5.79 2.75 -34.04
CA GLU A 126 4.84 1.84 -33.41
C GLU A 126 5.05 1.86 -31.90
N TYR A 127 3.96 1.74 -31.13
CA TYR A 127 4.03 1.63 -29.68
C TYR A 127 3.41 0.31 -29.20
N ARG A 128 4.26 -0.69 -29.01
CA ARG A 128 3.85 -2.08 -28.75
C ARG A 128 4.90 -2.86 -27.95
N PRO A 129 4.56 -4.06 -27.44
CA PRO A 129 5.53 -4.94 -26.83
C PRO A 129 6.65 -5.31 -27.81
N ASP A 130 7.87 -5.42 -27.29
CA ASP A 130 9.05 -5.81 -28.05
C ASP A 130 9.51 -7.21 -27.64
N PRO A 131 9.26 -8.25 -28.45
CA PRO A 131 9.65 -9.63 -28.13
C PRO A 131 11.15 -9.83 -27.97
N GLU A 132 11.98 -8.93 -28.50
CA GLU A 132 13.44 -9.02 -28.41
C GLU A 132 13.99 -8.37 -27.12
N LYS A 133 13.12 -7.79 -26.27
CA LYS A 133 13.54 -7.06 -25.06
C LYS A 133 14.44 -7.89 -24.18
N SER A 134 15.58 -7.30 -23.79
CA SER A 134 16.53 -7.87 -22.82
C SER A 134 17.20 -6.78 -21.99
N GLY A 135 17.57 -7.10 -20.74
CA GLY A 135 18.19 -6.15 -19.82
C GLY A 135 17.22 -5.08 -19.29
N GLN A 136 17.77 -4.00 -18.75
CA GLN A 136 16.98 -2.90 -18.14
C GLN A 136 16.22 -2.08 -19.19
N ASP A 137 15.00 -1.65 -18.84
CA ASP A 137 14.12 -0.86 -19.72
C ASP A 137 14.77 0.38 -20.31
N ARG A 138 15.53 1.09 -19.48
CA ARG A 138 16.23 2.32 -19.90
C ARG A 138 17.27 2.02 -20.98
N ALA A 139 18.09 1.00 -20.77
CA ALA A 139 19.11 0.60 -21.73
C ALA A 139 18.48 0.08 -23.03
N TRP A 140 17.36 -0.66 -22.92
CA TRP A 140 16.63 -1.16 -24.07
C TRP A 140 16.02 -0.02 -24.91
N ARG A 141 15.41 0.97 -24.26
CA ARG A 141 14.92 2.18 -24.94
C ARG A 141 16.06 2.94 -25.62
N GLU A 142 17.19 3.13 -24.94
CA GLU A 142 18.36 3.80 -25.53
C GLU A 142 18.87 3.05 -26.77
N LYS A 143 18.86 1.71 -26.75
CA LYS A 143 19.17 0.87 -27.92
C LYS A 143 18.18 1.07 -29.07
N ARG A 144 16.87 0.96 -28.84
CA ARG A 144 15.85 1.16 -29.89
C ARG A 144 15.82 2.58 -30.43
N ASN A 145 16.11 3.57 -29.60
CA ASN A 145 16.25 4.95 -30.04
C ASN A 145 17.48 5.14 -30.94
N ALA A 146 18.60 4.50 -30.64
CA ALA A 146 19.78 4.52 -31.51
C ALA A 146 19.49 3.86 -32.86
N GLU A 147 18.85 2.69 -32.86
CA GLU A 147 18.40 2.01 -34.09
C GLU A 147 17.45 2.88 -34.91
N ALA A 148 16.50 3.57 -34.26
CA ALA A 148 15.59 4.49 -34.94
C ALA A 148 16.32 5.68 -35.57
N VAL A 149 17.36 6.22 -34.90
CA VAL A 149 18.21 7.27 -35.46
C VAL A 149 18.93 6.77 -36.71
N ASP A 150 19.55 5.60 -36.63
CA ASP A 150 20.31 5.02 -37.76
C ASP A 150 19.40 4.76 -38.96
N ILE A 151 18.23 4.12 -38.76
CA ILE A 151 17.26 3.83 -39.83
C ILE A 151 16.73 5.11 -40.47
N VAL A 152 16.40 6.13 -39.67
CA VAL A 152 15.90 7.40 -40.21
C VAL A 152 16.97 8.13 -41.01
N LEU A 153 18.22 8.17 -40.52
CA LEU A 153 19.32 8.81 -41.25
C LEU A 153 19.65 8.06 -42.56
N GLU A 154 19.68 6.72 -42.52
CA GLU A 154 19.90 5.90 -43.72
C GLU A 154 18.81 6.13 -44.78
N GLN A 155 17.54 6.20 -44.37
CA GLN A 155 16.42 6.46 -45.28
C GLN A 155 16.44 7.89 -45.83
N LEU A 156 16.80 8.88 -45.00
CA LEU A 156 16.99 10.26 -45.46
C LEU A 156 18.15 10.33 -46.48
N GLU A 157 19.26 9.65 -46.24
CA GLU A 157 20.40 9.58 -47.16
C GLU A 157 20.01 8.92 -48.49
N ALA A 158 19.39 7.74 -48.45
CA ALA A 158 18.95 7.01 -49.64
C ALA A 158 17.98 7.85 -50.50
N ARG A 159 17.00 8.52 -49.88
CA ARG A 159 16.03 9.37 -50.60
C ARG A 159 16.60 10.71 -51.05
N SER A 160 17.66 11.20 -50.40
CA SER A 160 18.34 12.44 -50.79
C SER A 160 19.10 12.36 -52.12
N GLN A 161 19.35 11.14 -52.63
CA GLN A 161 20.04 10.93 -53.91
C GLN A 161 19.15 11.22 -55.14
N ALA A 162 17.84 11.37 -54.95
CA ALA A 162 16.95 11.78 -56.03
C ALA A 162 17.20 13.26 -56.40
N GLU A 163 17.30 13.55 -57.70
CA GLU A 163 17.54 14.93 -58.19
C GLU A 163 16.28 15.81 -58.24
N ASP A 164 15.15 15.28 -57.79
CA ASP A 164 13.87 16.00 -57.74
C ASP A 164 13.74 16.90 -56.49
N GLU A 165 12.65 17.66 -56.43
CA GLU A 165 12.39 18.57 -55.30
C GLU A 165 12.21 17.83 -53.96
N GLN A 166 11.77 16.56 -53.98
CA GLN A 166 11.66 15.75 -52.78
C GLN A 166 13.03 15.29 -52.28
N GLY A 167 13.92 14.85 -53.17
CA GLY A 167 15.29 14.47 -52.80
C GLY A 167 16.09 15.63 -52.21
N LYS A 168 15.95 16.84 -52.78
CA LYS A 168 16.53 18.06 -52.18
C LYS A 168 15.97 18.35 -50.79
N ARG A 169 14.67 18.12 -50.58
CA ARG A 169 14.02 18.29 -49.27
C ARG A 169 14.56 17.29 -48.25
N PHE A 170 14.72 16.02 -48.61
CA PHE A 170 15.34 15.02 -47.73
C PHE A 170 16.82 15.32 -47.42
N ALA A 171 17.59 15.80 -48.40
CA ALA A 171 18.95 16.29 -48.18
C ALA A 171 19.01 17.42 -47.14
N GLU A 172 18.05 18.33 -47.16
CA GLU A 172 17.97 19.43 -46.20
C GLU A 172 17.72 18.91 -44.76
N TYR A 173 16.75 18.01 -44.59
CA TYR A 173 16.49 17.36 -43.31
C TYR A 173 17.72 16.60 -42.81
N LEU A 174 18.36 15.79 -43.66
CA LEU A 174 19.57 15.05 -43.32
C LEU A 174 20.69 15.97 -42.84
N ARG A 175 20.91 17.10 -43.52
CA ARG A 175 21.94 18.07 -43.16
C ARG A 175 21.71 18.65 -41.77
N LEU A 176 20.49 19.09 -41.46
CA LEU A 176 20.17 19.73 -40.19
C LEU A 176 20.07 18.73 -39.03
N PHE A 177 19.60 17.51 -39.28
CA PHE A 177 19.57 16.47 -38.24
C PHE A 177 20.95 15.97 -37.80
N ASN A 178 21.95 16.08 -38.68
CA ASN A 178 23.34 15.73 -38.36
C ASN A 178 24.09 16.83 -37.58
N VAL A 179 23.47 17.99 -37.32
CA VAL A 179 24.08 19.03 -36.48
C VAL A 179 24.38 18.45 -35.09
N PRO A 180 25.61 18.59 -34.57
CA PRO A 180 25.97 18.03 -33.27
C PRO A 180 25.15 18.64 -32.12
N ALA A 181 24.53 17.77 -31.32
CA ALA A 181 23.81 18.11 -30.10
C ALA A 181 24.46 17.38 -28.90
N PRO A 182 25.68 17.76 -28.49
CA PRO A 182 26.49 16.99 -27.54
C PRO A 182 25.85 16.87 -26.15
N THR A 183 26.17 15.79 -25.46
CA THR A 183 25.91 15.55 -24.03
C THR A 183 27.23 15.19 -23.32
N GLU A 184 27.24 15.11 -21.99
CA GLU A 184 28.42 14.67 -21.24
C GLU A 184 28.88 13.26 -21.63
N LYS A 185 27.94 12.39 -22.01
CA LYS A 185 28.21 10.98 -22.38
C LYS A 185 28.51 10.78 -23.87
N ASP A 186 27.85 11.54 -24.74
CA ASP A 186 28.03 11.45 -26.19
C ASP A 186 28.24 12.85 -26.80
N LYS A 187 29.49 13.11 -27.18
CA LYS A 187 29.94 14.38 -27.78
C LYS A 187 29.60 14.51 -29.27
N LYS A 188 29.26 13.41 -29.95
CA LYS A 188 28.95 13.39 -31.39
C LYS A 188 27.47 13.14 -31.68
N ARG A 189 26.64 13.06 -30.64
CA ARG A 189 25.21 12.82 -30.75
C ARG A 189 24.54 13.75 -31.79
N PRO A 190 23.87 13.21 -32.82
CA PRO A 190 23.16 14.04 -33.80
C PRO A 190 21.91 14.68 -33.18
N LEU A 191 21.47 15.80 -33.75
CA LEU A 191 20.26 16.51 -33.34
C LEU A 191 19.00 15.62 -33.44
N LEU A 192 18.94 14.72 -34.42
CA LEU A 192 17.85 13.74 -34.51
C LEU A 192 17.74 12.87 -33.25
N ALA A 193 18.87 12.38 -32.73
CA ALA A 193 18.88 11.57 -31.52
C ALA A 193 18.36 12.35 -30.30
N LYS A 194 18.54 13.68 -30.25
CA LYS A 194 17.93 14.52 -29.21
C LYS A 194 16.42 14.49 -29.28
N TYR A 195 15.86 14.73 -30.46
CA TYR A 195 14.41 14.78 -30.64
C TYR A 195 13.78 13.39 -30.49
N ILE A 196 14.38 12.32 -31.01
CA ILE A 196 13.89 10.95 -30.83
C ILE A 196 13.89 10.59 -29.33
N ASN A 197 14.96 10.88 -28.60
CA ASN A 197 15.00 10.63 -27.15
C ASN A 197 13.96 11.47 -26.37
N GLN A 198 13.68 12.70 -26.81
CA GLN A 198 12.62 13.52 -26.20
C GLN A 198 11.23 12.93 -26.48
N TYR A 199 10.96 12.52 -27.71
CA TYR A 199 9.66 11.99 -28.10
C TYR A 199 9.36 10.62 -27.50
N THR A 200 10.34 9.72 -27.52
CA THR A 200 10.22 8.35 -26.97
C THR A 200 10.37 8.31 -25.45
N SER A 201 10.63 9.46 -24.81
CA SER A 201 10.51 9.55 -23.36
C SER A 201 9.06 9.31 -22.98
N ARG A 202 8.81 8.36 -22.06
CA ARG A 202 7.45 8.05 -21.63
C ARG A 202 6.82 9.30 -21.04
N ASN A 203 5.80 9.82 -21.72
CA ASN A 203 4.94 10.84 -21.15
C ASN A 203 3.73 10.15 -20.55
N THR A 204 3.61 10.25 -19.24
CA THR A 204 2.49 9.69 -18.52
C THR A 204 1.62 10.83 -18.03
N MET A 205 0.33 10.72 -18.26
CA MET A 205 -0.64 11.63 -17.69
C MET A 205 -1.55 10.85 -16.75
N ASP A 206 -1.66 11.37 -15.53
CA ASP A 206 -2.63 10.84 -14.59
C ASP A 206 -4.04 11.20 -15.07
N TYR A 207 -4.91 10.20 -15.17
CA TYR A 207 -6.29 10.36 -15.56
C TYR A 207 -7.17 10.46 -14.31
N PHE A 208 -7.99 11.50 -14.30
CA PHE A 208 -8.83 11.88 -13.19
C PHE A 208 -10.28 12.06 -13.63
N ILE A 209 -11.21 11.71 -12.75
CA ILE A 209 -12.60 12.14 -12.88
C ILE A 209 -12.93 13.08 -11.72
N HIS A 210 -13.38 14.29 -12.03
CA HIS A 210 -13.76 15.27 -11.05
C HIS A 210 -15.08 14.90 -10.36
N LYS A 211 -15.09 14.96 -9.02
CA LYS A 211 -16.23 14.59 -8.16
C LYS A 211 -17.44 15.50 -8.39
N ASP A 212 -17.22 16.80 -8.63
CA ASP A 212 -18.24 17.82 -8.97
C ASP A 212 -17.70 18.90 -9.95
N LEU A 213 -17.49 18.55 -11.24
CA LEU A 213 -16.88 19.47 -12.22
C LEU A 213 -17.74 20.71 -12.45
N GLY A 214 -19.06 20.51 -12.57
CA GLY A 214 -19.98 21.61 -12.81
C GLY A 214 -20.00 22.62 -11.66
N GLY A 215 -19.96 22.17 -10.40
CA GLY A 215 -19.85 23.08 -9.27
C GLY A 215 -18.51 23.80 -9.24
N PHE A 216 -17.42 23.12 -9.58
CA PHE A 216 -16.08 23.72 -9.68
C PHE A 216 -16.01 24.82 -10.73
N LEU A 217 -16.33 24.52 -11.99
CA LEU A 217 -16.21 25.48 -13.09
C LEU A 217 -17.13 26.71 -12.91
N ARG A 218 -18.29 26.56 -12.27
CA ARG A 218 -19.17 27.71 -11.97
C ARG A 218 -18.54 28.65 -10.96
N ARG A 219 -17.86 28.12 -9.93
CA ARG A 219 -17.11 28.95 -8.97
C ARG A 219 -15.93 29.66 -9.64
N GLU A 220 -15.19 28.96 -10.50
CA GLU A 220 -14.10 29.55 -11.28
C GLU A 220 -14.59 30.64 -12.25
N LEU A 221 -15.71 30.41 -12.92
CA LEU A 221 -16.34 31.42 -13.78
C LEU A 221 -16.72 32.67 -12.99
N ASP A 222 -17.33 32.50 -11.82
CA ASP A 222 -17.69 33.63 -10.96
C ASP A 222 -16.45 34.40 -10.49
N PHE A 223 -15.36 33.69 -10.17
CA PHE A 223 -14.08 34.31 -9.81
C PHE A 223 -13.48 35.08 -10.99
N TYR A 224 -13.38 34.45 -12.17
CA TYR A 224 -12.86 35.07 -13.37
C TYR A 224 -13.63 36.34 -13.74
N ILE A 225 -14.97 36.28 -13.67
CA ILE A 225 -15.81 37.44 -13.91
C ILE A 225 -15.51 38.56 -12.92
N LYS A 226 -15.35 38.26 -11.63
CA LYS A 226 -15.15 39.28 -10.59
C LYS A 226 -13.78 39.94 -10.62
N ASN A 227 -12.73 39.25 -11.07
CA ASN A 227 -11.36 39.75 -10.98
C ASN A 227 -10.77 40.18 -12.33
N GLU A 228 -11.01 39.40 -13.37
CA GLU A 228 -10.42 39.63 -14.69
C GLU A 228 -11.34 40.42 -15.60
N VAL A 229 -12.65 40.17 -15.48
CA VAL A 229 -13.63 40.84 -16.34
C VAL A 229 -14.13 42.12 -15.72
N MET A 230 -14.54 42.12 -14.45
CA MET A 230 -15.19 43.23 -13.73
C MET A 230 -14.17 44.12 -13.02
N ARG A 231 -13.82 45.27 -13.61
CA ARG A 231 -12.99 46.30 -12.95
C ARG A 231 -13.87 47.41 -12.40
N LEU A 232 -13.90 47.56 -11.08
CA LEU A 232 -14.76 48.53 -10.40
C LEU A 232 -14.42 49.98 -10.78
N ASP A 233 -13.12 50.29 -10.94
CA ASP A 233 -12.65 51.63 -11.33
C ASP A 233 -13.13 52.06 -12.73
N ASP A 234 -13.25 51.10 -13.65
CA ASP A 234 -13.76 51.32 -15.01
C ASP A 234 -15.28 51.56 -15.01
N ILE A 235 -15.99 51.06 -13.99
CA ILE A 235 -17.45 51.23 -13.84
C ILE A 235 -17.76 52.56 -13.14
N GLU A 236 -16.94 52.97 -12.17
CA GLU A 236 -17.15 54.21 -11.40
C GLU A 236 -16.97 55.47 -12.26
N ASN A 237 -16.08 55.43 -13.25
CA ASN A 237 -15.78 56.57 -14.12
C ASN A 237 -16.50 56.53 -15.48
N ALA A 238 -17.34 55.52 -15.74
CA ALA A 238 -18.02 55.33 -17.04
C ALA A 238 -19.42 55.98 -17.10
N ASP A 239 -19.83 56.38 -18.29
CA ASP A 239 -21.18 56.89 -18.55
C ASP A 239 -22.22 55.77 -18.63
N ALA A 240 -23.49 56.10 -18.35
CA ALA A 240 -24.58 55.11 -18.26
C ALA A 240 -24.71 54.15 -19.48
N PRO A 241 -24.52 54.60 -20.74
CA PRO A 241 -24.52 53.72 -21.91
C PRO A 241 -23.37 52.70 -21.90
N ALA A 242 -22.16 53.08 -21.48
CA ALA A 242 -21.00 52.19 -21.42
C ALA A 242 -21.19 51.11 -20.34
N VAL A 243 -21.74 51.47 -19.17
CA VAL A 243 -22.09 50.52 -18.11
C VAL A 243 -23.14 49.51 -18.61
N GLY A 244 -24.15 49.97 -19.36
CA GLY A 244 -25.16 49.10 -19.97
C GLY A 244 -24.58 48.07 -20.96
N SER A 245 -23.68 48.52 -21.85
CA SER A 245 -22.97 47.64 -22.80
C SER A 245 -22.10 46.60 -22.10
N TYR A 246 -21.43 47.01 -21.02
CA TYR A 246 -20.58 46.14 -20.22
C TYR A 246 -21.37 45.04 -19.51
N LEU A 247 -22.50 45.39 -18.87
CA LEU A 247 -23.41 44.43 -18.26
C LEU A 247 -24.02 43.46 -19.29
N ALA A 248 -24.29 43.93 -20.51
CA ALA A 248 -24.76 43.08 -21.60
C ALA A 248 -23.70 42.05 -22.02
N LYS A 249 -22.43 42.45 -22.17
CA LYS A 249 -21.31 41.54 -22.43
C LYS A 249 -21.15 40.49 -21.33
N LEU A 250 -21.22 40.90 -20.06
CA LEU A 250 -21.19 39.99 -18.91
C LEU A 250 -22.32 38.97 -18.92
N LYS A 251 -23.55 39.39 -19.25
CA LYS A 251 -24.70 38.47 -19.40
C LYS A 251 -24.47 37.45 -20.52
N VAL A 252 -23.94 37.89 -21.66
CA VAL A 252 -23.64 37.00 -22.80
C VAL A 252 -22.53 36.01 -22.45
N LEU A 253 -21.42 36.49 -21.86
CA LEU A 253 -20.32 35.65 -21.40
C LEU A 253 -20.80 34.57 -20.44
N ARG A 254 -21.54 34.97 -19.38
CA ARG A 254 -22.09 34.04 -18.39
C ARG A 254 -23.02 33.01 -19.02
N LYS A 255 -23.85 33.42 -19.99
CA LYS A 255 -24.77 32.51 -20.70
C LYS A 255 -24.02 31.48 -21.53
N ILE A 256 -22.98 31.88 -22.27
CA ILE A 256 -22.15 30.99 -23.09
C ILE A 256 -21.35 30.05 -22.18
N ALA A 257 -20.65 30.59 -21.19
CA ALA A 257 -19.84 29.83 -20.26
C ALA A 257 -20.68 28.79 -19.51
N ASN A 258 -21.86 29.13 -19.01
CA ASN A 258 -22.74 28.15 -18.36
C ASN A 258 -23.15 27.01 -19.28
N LYS A 259 -23.44 27.25 -20.57
CA LYS A 259 -23.74 26.17 -21.53
C LYS A 259 -22.55 25.24 -21.73
N ILE A 260 -21.34 25.79 -21.82
CA ILE A 260 -20.11 25.00 -21.95
C ILE A 260 -19.88 24.17 -20.67
N ILE A 261 -20.04 24.79 -19.51
CA ILE A 261 -19.92 24.13 -18.21
C ILE A 261 -20.93 23.00 -18.07
N ASP A 262 -22.20 23.23 -18.44
CA ASP A 262 -23.24 22.20 -18.40
C ASP A 262 -22.89 21.01 -19.29
N PHE A 263 -22.35 21.27 -20.48
CA PHE A 263 -21.92 20.22 -21.41
C PHE A 263 -20.72 19.41 -20.85
N LEU A 264 -19.67 20.09 -20.37
CA LEU A 264 -18.51 19.43 -19.77
C LEU A 264 -18.90 18.64 -18.51
N ALA A 265 -19.73 19.22 -17.65
CA ALA A 265 -20.22 18.55 -16.45
C ALA A 265 -21.03 17.30 -16.77
N GLN A 266 -21.82 17.28 -17.85
CA GLN A 266 -22.57 16.09 -18.26
C GLN A 266 -21.65 14.94 -18.66
N ILE A 267 -20.58 15.22 -19.43
CA ILE A 267 -19.58 14.22 -19.82
C ILE A 267 -18.91 13.66 -18.56
N GLU A 268 -18.46 14.56 -17.68
CA GLU A 268 -17.78 14.18 -16.45
C GLU A 268 -18.69 13.36 -15.51
N ASP A 269 -19.94 13.78 -15.33
CA ASP A 269 -20.91 13.09 -14.50
C ASP A 269 -21.26 11.70 -15.05
N PHE A 270 -21.24 11.52 -16.37
CA PHE A 270 -21.38 10.22 -16.99
C PHE A 270 -20.18 9.32 -16.68
N GLN A 271 -18.95 9.81 -16.86
CA GLN A 271 -17.73 9.08 -16.50
C GLN A 271 -17.72 8.72 -15.01
N LYS A 272 -18.07 9.66 -14.13
CA LYS A 272 -18.20 9.45 -12.69
C LYS A 272 -19.22 8.36 -12.36
N LYS A 273 -20.37 8.34 -13.03
CA LYS A 273 -21.39 7.28 -12.86
C LYS A 273 -20.85 5.91 -13.27
N LEU A 274 -20.09 5.82 -14.37
CA LEU A 274 -19.45 4.57 -14.79
C LEU A 274 -18.40 4.11 -13.78
N TRP A 275 -17.58 5.04 -13.29
CA TRP A 275 -16.55 4.76 -12.29
C TRP A 275 -17.13 4.28 -10.96
N LEU A 276 -18.19 4.92 -10.47
CA LEU A 276 -18.84 4.56 -9.20
C LEU A 276 -19.86 3.42 -9.33
N LYS A 277 -20.01 2.85 -10.53
CA LYS A 277 -20.95 1.74 -10.74
C LYS A 277 -20.46 0.52 -9.98
N LYS A 278 -21.31 -0.01 -9.09
CA LYS A 278 -21.07 -1.27 -8.39
C LYS A 278 -20.69 -2.36 -9.40
N LYS A 279 -19.51 -2.96 -9.22
CA LYS A 279 -19.04 -4.06 -10.04
C LYS A 279 -19.84 -5.33 -9.72
N PHE A 280 -20.00 -6.19 -10.73
CA PHE A 280 -20.65 -7.48 -10.59
C PHE A 280 -19.59 -8.55 -10.32
N VAL A 281 -19.94 -9.53 -9.50
CA VAL A 281 -19.13 -10.74 -9.34
C VAL A 281 -19.34 -11.58 -10.58
N VAL A 282 -18.26 -11.84 -11.32
CA VAL A 282 -18.29 -12.63 -12.57
C VAL A 282 -18.04 -14.11 -12.31
N GLU A 283 -17.33 -14.43 -11.24
CA GLU A 283 -16.90 -15.78 -10.91
C GLU A 283 -16.75 -15.93 -9.40
N THR A 284 -16.98 -17.13 -8.88
CA THR A 284 -16.72 -17.49 -7.47
C THR A 284 -16.20 -18.92 -7.42
N ASN A 285 -15.05 -19.09 -6.77
CA ASN A 285 -14.39 -20.37 -6.58
C ASN A 285 -14.00 -20.54 -5.10
N TYR A 286 -13.77 -21.77 -4.69
CA TYR A 286 -13.45 -22.13 -3.31
C TYR A 286 -12.20 -23.01 -3.28
N CYS A 287 -11.34 -22.73 -2.29
CA CYS A 287 -10.21 -23.58 -1.93
C CYS A 287 -10.55 -24.27 -0.60
N ILE A 288 -10.72 -25.60 -0.60
CA ILE A 288 -11.20 -26.36 0.55
C ILE A 288 -10.32 -27.60 0.75
N THR A 289 -9.86 -27.86 1.97
CA THR A 289 -9.10 -29.09 2.25
C THR A 289 -10.00 -30.32 2.21
N LEU A 290 -9.47 -31.44 1.71
CA LEU A 290 -10.26 -32.67 1.47
C LEU A 290 -10.94 -33.22 2.73
N ASP A 291 -10.39 -33.00 3.92
CA ASP A 291 -11.00 -33.38 5.21
C ASP A 291 -12.35 -32.71 5.50
N ARG A 292 -12.67 -31.65 4.77
CA ARG A 292 -13.98 -30.95 4.81
C ARG A 292 -14.88 -31.31 3.61
N VAL A 293 -14.41 -32.14 2.70
CA VAL A 293 -15.12 -32.56 1.49
C VAL A 293 -15.77 -33.93 1.73
N PRO A 294 -17.06 -34.11 1.41
CA PRO A 294 -17.69 -35.42 1.53
C PRO A 294 -17.04 -36.47 0.62
N GLU A 295 -16.78 -37.67 1.16
CA GLU A 295 -16.17 -38.78 0.42
C GLU A 295 -16.94 -39.17 -0.87
N LYS A 296 -18.25 -38.89 -0.93
CA LYS A 296 -19.08 -39.11 -2.14
C LYS A 296 -18.56 -38.36 -3.38
N LEU A 297 -17.83 -37.25 -3.18
CA LEU A 297 -17.27 -36.42 -4.25
C LEU A 297 -15.85 -36.84 -4.65
N TYR A 298 -15.19 -37.70 -3.85
CA TYR A 298 -13.80 -38.11 -4.11
C TYR A 298 -13.59 -38.81 -5.45
N PRO A 299 -14.50 -39.65 -5.98
CA PRO A 299 -14.32 -40.27 -7.29
C PRO A 299 -14.16 -39.24 -8.42
N GLU A 300 -14.92 -38.15 -8.38
CA GLU A 300 -14.85 -37.08 -9.38
C GLU A 300 -13.56 -36.26 -9.23
N ILE A 301 -13.17 -35.96 -7.99
CA ILE A 301 -11.92 -35.27 -7.66
C ILE A 301 -10.71 -36.08 -8.14
N ALA A 302 -10.69 -37.38 -7.85
CA ALA A 302 -9.58 -38.26 -8.19
C ALA A 302 -9.40 -38.44 -9.71
N ALA A 303 -10.49 -38.30 -10.47
CA ALA A 303 -10.50 -38.34 -11.92
C ALA A 303 -10.13 -37.01 -12.59
N ASN A 304 -10.05 -35.89 -11.85
CA ASN A 304 -9.76 -34.58 -12.40
C ASN A 304 -8.26 -34.39 -12.67
N ASP A 305 -7.88 -34.37 -13.95
CA ASP A 305 -6.49 -34.22 -14.38
C ASP A 305 -5.89 -32.87 -13.98
N ALA A 306 -6.65 -31.78 -14.12
CA ALA A 306 -6.18 -30.42 -13.84
C ALA A 306 -5.92 -30.20 -12.35
N GLN A 307 -6.81 -30.67 -11.48
CA GLN A 307 -6.61 -30.62 -10.02
C GLN A 307 -5.37 -31.43 -9.60
N ARG A 308 -5.18 -32.63 -10.19
CA ARG A 308 -4.01 -33.46 -9.90
C ARG A 308 -2.72 -32.77 -10.34
N GLU A 309 -2.69 -32.15 -11.52
CA GLU A 309 -1.52 -31.41 -12.03
C GLU A 309 -1.16 -30.23 -11.13
N GLU A 310 -2.16 -29.52 -10.59
CA GLU A 310 -1.91 -28.47 -9.61
C GLU A 310 -1.28 -29.02 -8.32
N TRP A 311 -1.77 -30.15 -7.80
CA TRP A 311 -1.17 -30.77 -6.61
C TRP A 311 0.25 -31.30 -6.86
N VAL A 312 0.54 -31.79 -8.06
CA VAL A 312 1.91 -32.17 -8.45
C VAL A 312 2.81 -30.93 -8.40
N LYS A 313 2.36 -29.81 -8.97
CA LYS A 313 3.12 -28.56 -8.99
C LYS A 313 3.35 -27.97 -7.58
N LEU A 314 2.32 -27.96 -6.73
CA LEU A 314 2.37 -27.27 -5.43
C LEU A 314 2.90 -28.15 -4.30
N PHE A 315 2.66 -29.46 -4.35
CA PHE A 315 2.91 -30.37 -3.22
C PHE A 315 3.74 -31.60 -3.59
N ALA A 316 4.23 -31.69 -4.84
CA ALA A 316 5.03 -32.81 -5.35
C ALA A 316 4.40 -34.18 -5.04
N ILE A 317 3.07 -34.29 -5.19
CA ILE A 317 2.34 -35.51 -4.81
C ILE A 317 2.74 -36.75 -5.61
N ASP A 318 3.42 -36.57 -6.75
CA ASP A 318 3.98 -37.62 -7.60
C ASP A 318 5.21 -38.30 -6.99
N GLU A 319 5.85 -37.68 -6.00
CA GLU A 319 6.94 -38.28 -5.22
C GLU A 319 6.44 -39.17 -4.07
N ILE A 320 5.13 -39.19 -3.80
CA ILE A 320 4.54 -39.98 -2.71
C ILE A 320 4.46 -41.46 -3.12
N GLU A 321 5.43 -42.24 -2.63
CA GLU A 321 5.45 -43.70 -2.77
C GLU A 321 4.43 -44.38 -1.86
N GLY A 322 3.77 -45.43 -2.36
CA GLY A 322 2.87 -46.26 -1.58
C GLY A 322 3.62 -47.26 -0.70
N ASP A 323 3.02 -47.62 0.43
CA ASP A 323 3.50 -48.70 1.30
C ASP A 323 2.39 -49.74 1.57
N ALA A 324 2.66 -50.74 2.42
CA ALA A 324 1.68 -51.79 2.73
C ALA A 324 0.38 -51.27 3.37
N SER A 325 0.35 -50.01 3.83
CA SER A 325 -0.76 -49.34 4.50
C SER A 325 -1.29 -48.08 3.78
N LYS A 326 -0.55 -47.52 2.81
CA LYS A 326 -0.88 -46.28 2.11
C LYS A 326 -0.83 -46.43 0.60
N SER A 327 -1.87 -45.94 -0.10
CA SER A 327 -1.87 -45.86 -1.56
C SER A 327 -0.89 -44.79 -2.03
N GLY A 328 -0.03 -45.14 -2.98
CA GLY A 328 0.89 -44.19 -3.63
C GLY A 328 0.25 -43.45 -4.80
N PHE A 329 1.01 -42.53 -5.39
CA PHE A 329 0.56 -41.75 -6.55
C PHE A 329 0.12 -42.64 -7.74
N SER A 330 -0.93 -42.23 -8.44
CA SER A 330 -1.50 -42.92 -9.62
C SER A 330 -2.19 -41.95 -10.58
N LYS A 331 -2.48 -42.41 -11.81
CA LYS A 331 -3.22 -41.65 -12.83
C LYS A 331 -4.37 -42.50 -13.41
N PRO A 332 -5.66 -42.18 -13.14
CA PRO A 332 -6.15 -41.18 -12.18
C PRO A 332 -5.73 -41.53 -10.73
N LEU A 333 -5.88 -40.58 -9.80
CA LEU A 333 -5.63 -40.85 -8.39
C LEU A 333 -6.65 -41.88 -7.87
N SER A 334 -6.31 -42.58 -6.78
CA SER A 334 -7.26 -43.44 -6.07
C SER A 334 -8.01 -42.66 -4.98
N VAL A 335 -9.20 -43.11 -4.62
CA VAL A 335 -9.95 -42.55 -3.49
C VAL A 335 -9.18 -42.76 -2.18
N GLU A 336 -8.49 -43.89 -2.05
CA GLU A 336 -7.63 -44.22 -0.91
C GLU A 336 -6.44 -43.26 -0.78
N PHE A 337 -5.87 -42.81 -1.91
CA PHE A 337 -4.83 -41.79 -1.92
C PHE A 337 -5.36 -40.45 -1.37
N LEU A 338 -6.55 -40.03 -1.78
CA LEU A 338 -7.19 -38.82 -1.26
C LEU A 338 -7.49 -38.93 0.25
N LYS A 339 -7.95 -40.09 0.73
CA LYS A 339 -8.17 -40.34 2.16
C LYS A 339 -6.89 -40.31 2.98
N ALA A 340 -5.78 -40.81 2.41
CA ALA A 340 -4.48 -40.79 3.07
C ALA A 340 -3.86 -39.38 3.11
N ASN A 341 -4.28 -38.49 2.20
CA ASN A 341 -3.79 -37.13 2.04
C ASN A 341 -4.92 -36.10 2.16
N ASP A 342 -5.73 -36.23 3.22
CA ASP A 342 -6.95 -35.43 3.46
C ASP A 342 -6.70 -33.93 3.67
N LYS A 343 -5.44 -33.48 3.72
CA LYS A 343 -5.06 -32.07 3.84
C LYS A 343 -4.71 -31.39 2.51
N LEU A 344 -4.78 -32.11 1.39
CA LEU A 344 -4.67 -31.49 0.07
C LEU A 344 -5.82 -30.50 -0.14
N VAL A 345 -5.53 -29.37 -0.78
CA VAL A 345 -6.48 -28.29 -1.02
C VAL A 345 -7.15 -28.49 -2.37
N LEU A 346 -8.44 -28.77 -2.38
CA LEU A 346 -9.29 -28.80 -3.57
C LEU A 346 -9.58 -27.37 -4.04
N ASP A 347 -9.28 -27.06 -5.29
CA ASP A 347 -9.62 -25.81 -5.97
C ASP A 347 -10.79 -26.04 -6.92
N THR A 348 -11.96 -25.47 -6.60
CA THR A 348 -13.16 -25.68 -7.40
C THR A 348 -13.11 -25.03 -8.78
N ARG A 349 -12.07 -24.24 -9.11
CA ARG A 349 -11.94 -23.66 -10.48
C ARG A 349 -11.85 -24.73 -11.56
N PHE A 350 -11.38 -25.93 -11.21
CA PHE A 350 -11.24 -27.05 -12.15
C PHE A 350 -12.51 -27.88 -12.30
N PHE A 351 -13.59 -27.48 -11.65
CA PHE A 351 -14.86 -28.19 -11.61
C PHE A 351 -15.99 -27.29 -12.10
N ASP A 352 -17.06 -27.92 -12.57
CA ASP A 352 -18.24 -27.20 -13.06
C ASP A 352 -19.10 -26.65 -11.91
N ASP A 353 -20.11 -25.87 -12.28
CA ASP A 353 -21.00 -25.24 -11.32
C ASP A 353 -21.89 -26.25 -10.58
N ASP A 354 -22.17 -27.41 -11.18
CA ASP A 354 -22.95 -28.48 -10.54
C ASP A 354 -22.16 -29.12 -9.40
N PHE A 355 -20.87 -29.42 -9.62
CA PHE A 355 -19.97 -29.89 -8.57
C PHE A 355 -19.83 -28.86 -7.45
N LYS A 356 -19.61 -27.58 -7.79
CA LYS A 356 -19.53 -26.48 -6.81
C LYS A 356 -20.79 -26.41 -5.95
N ALA A 357 -21.97 -26.45 -6.57
CA ALA A 357 -23.24 -26.39 -5.86
C ALA A 357 -23.43 -27.59 -4.92
N GLN A 358 -23.08 -28.80 -5.36
CA GLN A 358 -23.15 -30.00 -4.53
C GLN A 358 -22.18 -29.95 -3.35
N LEU A 359 -20.97 -29.42 -3.55
CA LEU A 359 -19.96 -29.27 -2.52
C LEU A 359 -20.42 -28.26 -1.46
N VAL A 360 -20.81 -27.06 -1.86
CA VAL A 360 -21.27 -26.01 -0.93
C VAL A 360 -22.51 -26.47 -0.16
N ALA A 361 -23.49 -27.09 -0.83
CA ALA A 361 -24.70 -27.59 -0.19
C ALA A 361 -24.45 -28.74 0.81
N SER A 362 -23.27 -29.36 0.77
CA SER A 362 -22.91 -30.47 1.68
C SER A 362 -22.27 -30.02 2.99
N ILE A 363 -21.90 -28.74 3.10
CA ILE A 363 -21.23 -28.17 4.27
C ILE A 363 -22.22 -27.26 5.00
N GLU A 364 -22.57 -27.61 6.23
CA GLU A 364 -23.44 -26.78 7.08
C GLU A 364 -22.75 -25.47 7.45
N ASP A 365 -23.51 -24.37 7.48
CA ASP A 365 -23.01 -23.03 7.82
C ASP A 365 -21.74 -22.62 7.05
N PHE A 366 -21.68 -22.98 5.76
CA PHE A 366 -20.51 -22.81 4.90
C PHE A 366 -19.84 -21.43 5.02
N ASP A 367 -20.63 -20.35 4.98
CA ASP A 367 -20.16 -18.97 5.12
C ASP A 367 -19.43 -18.70 6.45
N GLU A 368 -19.87 -19.33 7.55
CA GLU A 368 -19.23 -19.18 8.86
C GLU A 368 -17.92 -19.95 8.93
N GLN A 369 -17.80 -21.04 8.18
CA GLN A 369 -16.58 -21.85 8.08
C GLN A 369 -15.53 -21.25 7.14
N CYS A 370 -15.88 -20.28 6.30
CA CYS A 370 -14.91 -19.57 5.47
C CYS A 370 -13.97 -18.72 6.35
N GLU A 371 -12.69 -19.09 6.37
CA GLU A 371 -11.62 -18.42 7.13
C GLU A 371 -10.90 -17.33 6.31
N GLY A 372 -10.98 -17.38 4.98
CA GLY A 372 -10.33 -16.45 4.06
C GLY A 372 -11.26 -16.02 2.92
N LEU A 373 -11.13 -14.78 2.48
CA LEU A 373 -11.77 -14.25 1.28
C LEU A 373 -10.72 -13.54 0.42
N LEU A 374 -10.55 -14.00 -0.83
CA LEU A 374 -9.69 -13.35 -1.82
C LEU A 374 -10.58 -12.68 -2.87
N ILE A 375 -10.28 -11.43 -3.21
CA ILE A 375 -11.04 -10.67 -4.22
C ILE A 375 -10.07 -10.19 -5.30
N GLN A 376 -10.24 -10.70 -6.51
CA GLN A 376 -9.53 -10.22 -7.70
C GLN A 376 -10.25 -8.98 -8.26
N SER A 377 -9.83 -7.79 -7.86
CA SER A 377 -10.44 -6.53 -8.30
C SER A 377 -9.56 -5.35 -7.96
N GLU A 378 -9.73 -4.26 -8.69
CA GLU A 378 -9.25 -2.95 -8.24
C GLU A 378 -9.84 -2.64 -6.85
N ASN A 379 -8.98 -2.21 -5.93
CA ASN A 379 -9.26 -2.17 -4.50
C ASN A 379 -10.30 -1.11 -4.09
N PHE A 380 -10.41 0.03 -4.77
CA PHE A 380 -11.47 0.99 -4.50
C PHE A 380 -12.86 0.38 -4.80
N GLN A 381 -12.99 -0.40 -5.88
CA GLN A 381 -14.22 -1.10 -6.22
C GLN A 381 -14.54 -2.24 -5.23
N ALA A 382 -13.54 -3.04 -4.86
CA ALA A 382 -13.70 -4.12 -3.89
C ALA A 382 -14.14 -3.59 -2.53
N LEU A 383 -13.52 -2.51 -2.04
CA LEU A 383 -13.91 -1.85 -0.79
C LEU A 383 -15.35 -1.37 -0.80
N THR A 384 -15.85 -0.91 -1.95
CA THR A 384 -17.26 -0.52 -2.13
C THR A 384 -18.19 -1.72 -2.07
N LEU A 385 -17.81 -2.86 -2.67
CA LEU A 385 -18.57 -4.11 -2.61
C LEU A 385 -18.64 -4.67 -1.18
N LEU A 386 -17.52 -4.62 -0.45
CA LEU A 386 -17.38 -5.13 0.93
C LEU A 386 -18.29 -4.41 1.94
N GLN A 387 -18.75 -3.19 1.64
CA GLN A 387 -19.59 -2.39 2.53
C GLN A 387 -20.86 -3.09 2.98
N GLU A 388 -21.49 -3.89 2.11
CA GLU A 388 -22.77 -4.54 2.42
C GLU A 388 -22.61 -5.63 3.47
N ARG A 389 -21.52 -6.40 3.40
CA ARG A 389 -21.30 -7.57 4.26
C ARG A 389 -20.45 -7.27 5.49
N TYR A 390 -19.45 -6.39 5.39
CA TYR A 390 -18.38 -6.25 6.40
C TYR A 390 -18.34 -4.91 7.13
N ARG A 391 -19.33 -4.02 6.91
CA ARG A 391 -19.41 -2.74 7.64
C ARG A 391 -19.38 -2.96 9.15
N GLY A 392 -18.48 -2.26 9.84
CA GLY A 392 -18.35 -2.32 11.30
C GLY A 392 -17.76 -3.62 11.87
N GLN A 393 -17.18 -4.50 11.06
CA GLN A 393 -16.74 -5.85 11.48
C GLN A 393 -15.23 -6.05 11.43
N VAL A 394 -14.51 -5.28 10.63
CA VAL A 394 -13.06 -5.44 10.47
C VAL A 394 -12.35 -4.95 11.73
N LYS A 395 -11.58 -5.84 12.37
CA LYS A 395 -10.79 -5.49 13.55
C LYS A 395 -9.48 -4.82 13.16
N CYS A 396 -8.86 -5.25 12.07
CA CYS A 396 -7.60 -4.69 11.62
C CYS A 396 -7.61 -4.44 10.11
N ILE A 397 -7.23 -3.24 9.70
CA ILE A 397 -6.74 -2.99 8.35
C ILE A 397 -5.22 -3.02 8.42
N TYR A 398 -4.60 -3.98 7.75
CA TYR A 398 -3.14 -4.12 7.65
C TYR A 398 -2.78 -4.05 6.18
N ILE A 399 -2.06 -3.00 5.77
CA ILE A 399 -1.83 -2.69 4.35
C ILE A 399 -0.41 -2.23 4.08
N ASP A 400 0.05 -2.54 2.87
CA ASP A 400 1.35 -2.16 2.32
C ASP A 400 1.19 -1.48 0.95
N PRO A 401 0.75 -0.20 0.92
CA PRO A 401 0.54 0.52 -0.34
C PRO A 401 1.86 0.81 -1.07
N PRO A 402 1.81 1.25 -2.35
CA PRO A 402 2.97 1.82 -3.03
C PRO A 402 3.56 3.00 -2.24
N TYR A 403 4.89 3.04 -2.12
CA TYR A 403 5.61 4.02 -1.30
C TYR A 403 5.90 5.33 -2.02
N ASN A 404 5.73 5.35 -3.35
CA ASN A 404 6.04 6.46 -4.23
C ASN A 404 7.54 6.80 -4.33
N THR A 405 8.40 5.79 -4.48
CA THR A 405 9.86 5.97 -4.51
C THR A 405 10.38 6.68 -5.78
N GLY A 406 9.51 6.89 -6.78
CA GLY A 406 9.88 7.53 -8.05
C GLY A 406 10.54 6.60 -9.05
N SER A 407 10.61 5.30 -8.75
CA SER A 407 11.09 4.25 -9.64
C SER A 407 10.07 3.12 -9.69
N ASP A 408 9.56 2.82 -10.89
CA ASP A 408 8.71 1.65 -11.09
C ASP A 408 9.54 0.33 -11.20
N ASP A 409 10.87 0.40 -11.09
CA ASP A 409 11.72 -0.80 -11.15
C ASP A 409 11.50 -1.69 -9.91
N ASN A 410 11.22 -2.97 -10.19
CA ASN A 410 11.09 -4.05 -9.21
C ASN A 410 9.93 -3.96 -8.18
N PHE A 411 8.81 -3.31 -8.50
CA PHE A 411 7.60 -3.31 -7.67
C PHE A 411 6.34 -3.62 -8.49
N SER A 412 5.38 -4.36 -7.90
CA SER A 412 4.16 -4.84 -8.60
C SER A 412 3.14 -3.74 -8.91
N TYR A 413 3.13 -2.67 -8.11
CA TYR A 413 2.27 -1.52 -8.35
C TYR A 413 3.07 -0.41 -9.05
N LYS A 414 2.35 0.50 -9.72
CA LYS A 414 2.97 1.79 -10.09
C LYS A 414 3.48 2.47 -8.81
N ASP A 415 4.68 3.04 -8.86
CA ASP A 415 5.37 3.67 -7.72
C ASP A 415 6.00 5.04 -8.08
N ALA A 416 5.81 5.50 -9.31
CA ALA A 416 6.19 6.84 -9.76
C ALA A 416 4.97 7.76 -9.94
N TYR A 417 4.29 8.10 -8.84
CA TYR A 417 3.21 9.09 -8.82
C TYR A 417 3.73 10.50 -8.51
N LYS A 418 3.00 11.52 -8.97
CA LYS A 418 3.04 12.81 -8.28
C LYS A 418 2.42 12.65 -6.90
N SER A 419 2.95 13.31 -5.87
CA SER A 419 2.44 13.18 -4.50
C SER A 419 0.96 13.56 -4.37
N SER A 420 0.48 14.55 -5.13
CA SER A 420 -0.94 14.90 -5.21
C SER A 420 -1.82 13.78 -5.80
N SER A 421 -1.30 13.00 -6.75
CA SER A 421 -1.97 11.82 -7.33
C SER A 421 -2.00 10.67 -6.34
N TRP A 422 -0.88 10.39 -5.65
CA TRP A 422 -0.81 9.39 -4.59
C TRP A 422 -1.79 9.69 -3.45
N LEU A 423 -1.83 10.94 -2.99
CA LEU A 423 -2.77 11.42 -1.98
C LEU A 423 -4.23 11.21 -2.39
N ALA A 424 -4.60 11.54 -3.63
CA ALA A 424 -5.97 11.36 -4.12
C ALA A 424 -6.35 9.87 -4.18
N MET A 425 -5.47 9.03 -4.74
CA MET A 425 -5.63 7.58 -4.81
C MET A 425 -5.83 6.97 -3.42
N PHE A 426 -4.95 7.29 -2.47
CA PHE A 426 -4.92 6.67 -1.16
C PHE A 426 -6.04 7.20 -0.26
N GLN A 427 -6.39 8.49 -0.37
CA GLN A 427 -7.51 9.08 0.37
C GLN A 427 -8.83 8.35 0.08
N ASP A 428 -9.14 8.09 -1.20
CA ASP A 428 -10.41 7.48 -1.57
C ASP A 428 -10.53 6.03 -1.06
N ARG A 429 -9.40 5.29 -1.01
CA ARG A 429 -9.32 3.94 -0.42
C ARG A 429 -9.47 3.96 1.10
N LEU A 430 -8.70 4.80 1.80
CA LEU A 430 -8.80 4.98 3.26
C LEU A 430 -10.22 5.36 3.68
N ARG A 431 -10.85 6.30 2.97
CA ARG A 431 -12.24 6.71 3.24
C ARG A 431 -13.24 5.58 3.03
N SER A 432 -13.00 4.72 2.04
CA SER A 432 -13.88 3.57 1.75
C SER A 432 -13.66 2.43 2.73
N SER A 433 -12.44 2.22 3.23
CA SER A 433 -12.14 1.16 4.19
C SER A 433 -12.53 1.52 5.63
N TYR A 434 -12.52 2.80 6.01
CA TYR A 434 -12.85 3.23 7.37
C TYR A 434 -14.22 2.74 7.90
N PRO A 435 -15.34 2.80 7.14
CA PRO A 435 -16.62 2.26 7.61
C PRO A 435 -16.64 0.73 7.79
N LEU A 436 -15.66 0.00 7.27
CA LEU A 436 -15.52 -1.44 7.48
C LEU A 436 -14.96 -1.74 8.88
N LEU A 437 -14.19 -0.82 9.47
CA LEU A 437 -13.64 -0.99 10.81
C LEU A 437 -14.75 -1.07 11.87
N SER A 438 -14.60 -1.99 12.81
CA SER A 438 -15.38 -1.99 14.04
C SER A 438 -15.02 -0.78 14.93
N ALA A 439 -15.80 -0.54 15.99
CA ALA A 439 -15.49 0.52 16.94
C ALA A 439 -14.10 0.36 17.59
N GLU A 440 -13.65 -0.88 17.76
CA GLU A 440 -12.34 -1.23 18.31
C GLU A 440 -11.28 -1.46 17.22
N GLY A 441 -11.60 -1.09 15.98
CA GLY A 441 -10.80 -1.36 14.81
C GLY A 441 -9.51 -0.55 14.78
N LEU A 442 -8.45 -1.16 14.27
CA LEU A 442 -7.11 -0.58 14.16
C LEU A 442 -6.64 -0.54 12.70
N LEU A 443 -5.87 0.49 12.36
CA LEU A 443 -5.11 0.58 11.12
C LEU A 443 -3.63 0.33 11.42
N ALA A 444 -2.97 -0.45 10.58
CA ALA A 444 -1.52 -0.54 10.44
C ALA A 444 -1.17 -0.36 8.96
N CYS A 445 -0.51 0.74 8.63
CA CYS A 445 -0.12 1.05 7.26
C CYS A 445 1.39 1.17 7.16
N HIS A 446 2.00 0.32 6.34
CA HIS A 446 3.41 0.41 5.99
C HIS A 446 3.66 1.62 5.06
N ILE A 447 4.80 2.30 5.23
CA ILE A 447 5.23 3.39 4.37
C ILE A 447 6.74 3.66 4.56
N ASP A 448 7.39 4.31 3.61
CA ASP A 448 8.77 4.79 3.75
C ASP A 448 8.85 6.32 3.88
N GLU A 449 10.06 6.87 3.74
CA GLU A 449 10.33 8.31 3.86
C GLU A 449 9.62 9.21 2.81
N HIS A 450 9.13 8.67 1.69
CA HIS A 450 8.62 9.48 0.59
C HIS A 450 7.23 10.04 0.88
N GLU A 451 6.32 9.22 1.43
CA GLU A 451 4.91 9.60 1.62
C GLU A 451 4.42 9.51 3.08
N HIS A 452 5.30 9.27 4.06
CA HIS A 452 4.87 9.15 5.46
C HIS A 452 4.17 10.40 6.02
N LEU A 453 4.53 11.61 5.57
CA LEU A 453 3.87 12.86 6.00
C LEU A 453 2.49 13.00 5.37
N SER A 454 2.37 12.64 4.09
CA SER A 454 1.11 12.59 3.35
C SER A 454 0.13 11.62 4.01
N LEU A 455 0.62 10.42 4.36
CA LEU A 455 -0.14 9.42 5.10
C LEU A 455 -0.60 9.93 6.47
N GLU A 456 0.31 10.51 7.26
CA GLU A 456 -0.01 11.04 8.59
C GLU A 456 -1.12 12.10 8.52
N TRP A 457 -1.08 12.95 7.50
CA TRP A 457 -2.12 13.94 7.29
C TRP A 457 -3.48 13.28 6.99
N LEU A 458 -3.52 12.28 6.11
CA LEU A 458 -4.75 11.53 5.81
C LEU A 458 -5.30 10.79 7.03
N VAL A 459 -4.44 10.13 7.80
CA VAL A 459 -4.82 9.44 9.04
C VAL A 459 -5.43 10.42 10.04
N LYS A 460 -4.79 11.56 10.29
CA LYS A 460 -5.32 12.59 11.21
C LYS A 460 -6.64 13.18 10.76
N GLN A 461 -6.86 13.30 9.45
CA GLN A 461 -8.14 13.77 8.90
C GLN A 461 -9.27 12.76 9.11
N LEU A 462 -8.97 11.46 8.99
CA LEU A 462 -9.98 10.41 9.01
C LEU A 462 -10.27 9.86 10.41
N PHE A 463 -9.22 9.58 11.19
CA PHE A 463 -9.31 9.02 12.55
C PHE A 463 -9.32 10.10 13.64
N GLY A 464 -9.09 11.37 13.28
CA GLY A 464 -8.93 12.46 14.21
C GLY A 464 -7.60 12.42 14.97
N LYS A 465 -7.26 13.53 15.64
CA LYS A 465 -5.99 13.65 16.40
C LYS A 465 -5.85 12.64 17.54
N SER A 466 -6.97 12.24 18.15
CA SER A 466 -6.97 11.25 19.24
C SER A 466 -6.89 9.81 18.74
N GLY A 467 -7.33 9.55 17.51
CA GLY A 467 -7.26 8.22 16.89
C GLY A 467 -5.89 7.93 16.27
N ASP A 468 -5.06 8.94 16.02
CA ASP A 468 -3.68 8.77 15.57
C ASP A 468 -2.80 8.22 16.72
N LEU A 469 -2.34 6.97 16.58
CA LEU A 469 -1.48 6.31 17.58
C LEU A 469 0.01 6.53 17.31
N GLY A 470 0.35 7.22 16.21
CA GLY A 470 1.70 7.52 15.81
C GLY A 470 2.34 6.44 14.93
N LYS A 471 3.66 6.57 14.77
CA LYS A 471 4.47 5.75 13.86
C LYS A 471 5.49 4.94 14.64
N LEU A 472 5.58 3.66 14.30
CA LEU A 472 6.69 2.80 14.70
C LEU A 472 7.76 2.86 13.61
N ILE A 473 9.04 2.87 14.01
CA ILE A 473 10.17 2.76 13.09
C ILE A 473 10.61 1.30 13.07
N TRP A 474 10.49 0.65 11.91
CA TRP A 474 10.99 -0.69 11.68
C TRP A 474 12.38 -0.62 11.04
N ASP A 475 13.41 -0.89 11.85
CA ASP A 475 14.79 -1.00 11.41
C ASP A 475 15.04 -2.39 10.79
N LYS A 476 15.30 -2.41 9.48
CA LYS A 476 15.54 -3.62 8.68
C LYS A 476 16.95 -4.18 8.86
N ARG A 477 17.79 -3.55 9.71
CA ARG A 477 19.18 -3.91 9.98
C ARG A 477 20.06 -4.05 8.73
N ASN A 478 19.71 -3.34 7.67
CA ASN A 478 20.38 -3.43 6.38
C ASN A 478 20.56 -2.02 5.77
N PRO A 479 21.59 -1.27 6.17
CA PRO A 479 21.86 0.06 5.63
C PRO A 479 22.27 -0.03 4.16
N LYS A 480 21.66 0.80 3.30
CA LYS A 480 22.00 0.88 1.87
C LYS A 480 23.46 1.36 1.67
N GLY A 481 24.33 0.45 1.29
CA GLY A 481 25.79 0.67 1.16
C GLY A 481 26.20 1.71 0.10
N ASP A 482 25.39 1.89 -0.94
CA ASP A 482 25.69 2.82 -2.04
C ASP A 482 25.27 4.27 -1.77
N SER A 483 24.72 4.54 -0.59
CA SER A 483 24.28 5.88 -0.23
C SER A 483 25.47 6.82 -0.01
N LYS A 484 25.43 8.00 -0.64
CA LYS A 484 26.44 9.06 -0.46
C LYS A 484 26.16 9.96 0.77
N GLY A 485 25.07 9.71 1.48
CA GLY A 485 24.55 10.51 2.60
C GLY A 485 24.13 9.64 3.78
N ILE A 486 22.95 9.89 4.37
CA ILE A 486 22.41 9.00 5.41
C ILE A 486 21.91 7.72 4.73
N ALA A 487 22.47 6.58 5.13
CA ALA A 487 22.01 5.27 4.68
C ALA A 487 20.65 4.95 5.30
N MET A 488 19.57 5.12 4.55
CA MET A 488 18.24 4.68 4.99
C MET A 488 18.23 3.16 5.17
N GLN A 489 17.82 2.73 6.36
CA GLN A 489 17.75 1.32 6.77
C GLN A 489 16.42 0.95 7.44
N HIS A 490 15.52 1.92 7.58
CA HIS A 490 14.25 1.74 8.27
C HIS A 490 13.06 2.09 7.38
N GLU A 491 11.91 1.56 7.75
CA GLU A 491 10.60 1.94 7.24
C GLU A 491 9.71 2.38 8.41
N TYR A 492 8.53 2.92 8.09
CA TYR A 492 7.53 3.31 9.08
C TYR A 492 6.32 2.39 9.01
N VAL A 493 5.71 2.15 10.17
CA VAL A 493 4.35 1.60 10.25
C VAL A 493 3.50 2.59 11.04
N HIS A 494 2.52 3.20 10.37
CA HIS A 494 1.60 4.16 10.97
C HIS A 494 0.40 3.43 11.56
N PHE A 495 0.12 3.67 12.84
CA PHE A 495 -1.02 3.10 13.55
C PHE A 495 -2.13 4.13 13.82
N ALA A 496 -3.38 3.68 13.70
CA ALA A 496 -4.54 4.48 14.10
C ALA A 496 -5.63 3.61 14.71
N ALA A 497 -6.49 4.20 15.54
CA ALA A 497 -7.66 3.57 16.15
C ALA A 497 -8.94 4.27 15.76
N ALA A 498 -9.96 3.49 15.37
CA ALA A 498 -11.29 4.00 15.07
C ALA A 498 -11.90 4.70 16.30
N ASN A 499 -11.72 4.12 17.50
CA ASN A 499 -12.06 4.74 18.77
C ASN A 499 -10.97 4.47 19.83
N PRO A 500 -10.13 5.45 20.17
CA PRO A 500 -9.04 5.28 21.14
C PRO A 500 -9.52 4.98 22.56
N ALA A 501 -10.80 5.21 22.89
CA ALA A 501 -11.33 4.90 24.22
C ALA A 501 -11.29 3.39 24.54
N HIS A 502 -11.32 2.52 23.53
CA HIS A 502 -11.27 1.07 23.71
C HIS A 502 -9.87 0.54 24.06
N LEU A 503 -8.81 1.31 23.83
CA LEU A 503 -7.44 0.89 24.14
C LEU A 503 -7.15 0.72 25.65
N ASN A 504 -8.11 1.08 26.51
CA ASN A 504 -7.99 0.93 27.96
C ASN A 504 -8.41 -0.47 28.46
N SER A 505 -9.03 -1.31 27.62
CA SER A 505 -9.36 -2.69 27.99
C SER A 505 -8.10 -3.58 27.86
N ILE A 506 -7.97 -4.62 28.70
CA ILE A 506 -6.83 -5.55 28.58
C ILE A 506 -6.88 -6.33 27.27
N GLU A 507 -8.06 -6.55 26.69
CA GLU A 507 -8.25 -7.35 25.48
C GLU A 507 -7.95 -6.54 24.20
N ASP A 508 -8.25 -5.24 24.20
CA ASP A 508 -8.10 -4.34 23.04
C ASP A 508 -6.95 -3.34 23.16
N ALA A 509 -6.20 -3.39 24.28
CA ALA A 509 -5.03 -2.55 24.44
C ALA A 509 -4.05 -2.75 23.30
N PHE A 510 -3.54 -1.64 22.76
CA PHE A 510 -2.45 -1.60 21.79
C PHE A 510 -1.15 -2.10 22.46
N SER A 511 -1.03 -3.42 22.51
CA SER A 511 -0.08 -4.18 23.30
C SER A 511 0.13 -5.53 22.63
N ARG A 512 1.22 -6.20 22.98
CA ARG A 512 1.47 -7.57 22.52
C ARG A 512 1.81 -8.49 23.67
N ASN A 513 1.63 -9.79 23.47
CA ASN A 513 2.19 -10.77 24.38
C ASN A 513 3.72 -10.65 24.38
N LYS A 514 4.33 -10.83 25.56
CA LYS A 514 5.77 -11.02 25.69
C LYS A 514 6.15 -12.26 24.90
N GLU A 515 7.19 -12.12 24.10
CA GLU A 515 7.59 -13.12 23.10
C GLU A 515 7.77 -14.51 23.70
N ASN A 516 8.38 -14.60 24.89
CA ASN A 516 8.69 -15.88 25.53
C ASN A 516 7.77 -16.24 26.70
N ALA A 517 6.68 -15.50 26.96
CA ALA A 517 5.90 -15.72 28.18
C ALA A 517 5.28 -17.12 28.25
N GLU A 518 4.72 -17.63 27.15
CA GLU A 518 4.14 -18.97 27.11
C GLU A 518 5.21 -20.05 27.28
N ALA A 519 6.37 -19.91 26.63
CA ALA A 519 7.49 -20.82 26.80
C ALA A 519 7.97 -20.88 28.26
N ILE A 520 8.02 -19.72 28.93
CA ILE A 520 8.35 -19.61 30.35
C ILE A 520 7.31 -20.35 31.21
N LEU A 521 6.02 -20.12 30.98
CA LEU A 521 4.93 -20.76 31.73
C LEU A 521 4.91 -22.29 31.52
N HIS A 522 5.01 -22.73 30.26
CA HIS A 522 5.05 -24.15 29.90
C HIS A 522 6.26 -24.84 30.53
N LYS A 523 7.42 -24.19 30.55
CA LYS A 523 8.61 -24.78 31.18
C LYS A 523 8.46 -24.94 32.68
N ALA A 524 7.87 -23.95 33.37
CA ALA A 524 7.56 -24.06 34.78
C ALA A 524 6.62 -25.24 35.05
N GLN A 525 5.52 -25.33 34.30
CA GLN A 525 4.55 -26.43 34.40
C GLN A 525 5.18 -27.80 34.16
N GLN A 526 6.03 -27.92 33.13
CA GLN A 526 6.75 -29.16 32.81
C GLN A 526 7.61 -29.63 34.00
N LEU A 527 8.35 -28.71 34.63
CA LEU A 527 9.20 -29.04 35.78
C LEU A 527 8.37 -29.42 37.02
N ILE A 528 7.27 -28.70 37.27
CA ILE A 528 6.35 -28.98 38.38
C ILE A 528 5.73 -30.37 38.21
N GLN A 529 5.21 -30.69 37.02
CA GLN A 529 4.62 -32.00 36.72
C GLN A 529 5.64 -33.13 36.88
N LYS A 530 6.86 -32.94 36.35
CA LYS A 530 7.94 -33.94 36.46
C LYS A 530 8.35 -34.21 37.91
N ALA A 531 8.27 -33.21 38.78
CA ALA A 531 8.65 -33.33 40.19
C ALA A 531 7.49 -33.72 41.12
N GLY A 532 6.26 -33.84 40.60
CA GLY A 532 5.06 -34.13 41.38
C GLY A 532 4.58 -32.97 42.27
N GLY A 533 5.01 -31.73 41.99
CA GLY A 533 4.67 -30.54 42.78
C GLY A 533 5.79 -29.51 42.84
N VAL A 534 5.50 -28.36 43.46
CA VAL A 534 6.49 -27.29 43.65
C VAL A 534 7.44 -27.65 44.80
N ASN A 535 8.75 -27.57 44.56
CA ASN A 535 9.79 -27.75 45.57
C ASN A 535 11.06 -26.95 45.22
N ASP A 536 12.04 -26.91 46.12
CA ASP A 536 13.25 -26.10 45.94
C ASP A 536 14.11 -26.53 44.75
N ASN A 537 14.10 -27.82 44.41
CA ASN A 537 14.79 -28.32 43.24
C ASN A 537 14.12 -27.79 41.95
N VAL A 538 12.79 -27.76 41.88
CA VAL A 538 12.04 -27.14 40.76
C VAL A 538 12.38 -25.66 40.64
N ARG A 539 12.34 -24.90 41.74
CA ARG A 539 12.64 -23.46 41.75
C ARG A 539 14.07 -23.19 41.25
N LYS A 540 15.04 -23.98 41.71
CA LYS A 540 16.45 -23.88 41.29
C LYS A 540 16.61 -24.20 39.81
N GLN A 541 16.07 -25.32 39.34
CA GLN A 541 16.16 -25.74 37.94
C GLN A 541 15.51 -24.74 36.99
N PHE A 542 14.35 -24.21 37.36
CA PHE A 542 13.66 -23.20 36.56
C PHE A 542 14.48 -21.90 36.45
N LYS A 543 15.01 -21.40 37.58
CA LYS A 543 15.86 -20.21 37.60
C LYS A 543 17.13 -20.39 36.78
N GLU A 544 17.79 -21.54 36.88
CA GLU A 544 18.95 -21.87 36.07
C GLU A 544 18.62 -21.95 34.57
N TRP A 545 17.46 -22.50 34.22
CA TRP A 545 17.01 -22.56 32.84
C TRP A 545 16.75 -21.16 32.26
N ILE A 546 16.02 -20.30 32.98
CA ILE A 546 15.74 -18.91 32.58
C ILE A 546 17.04 -18.14 32.30
N ASN A 547 18.01 -18.25 33.21
CA ASN A 547 19.28 -17.52 33.10
C ASN A 547 20.14 -17.96 31.90
N LYS A 548 19.92 -19.18 31.39
CA LYS A 548 20.62 -19.72 30.21
C LYS A 548 19.98 -19.32 28.88
N GLN A 549 18.76 -18.78 28.89
CA GLN A 549 18.08 -18.38 27.66
C GLN A 549 18.60 -17.04 27.14
N ASP A 550 18.41 -16.78 25.85
CA ASP A 550 18.66 -15.47 25.24
C ASP A 550 17.45 -14.53 25.35
N PHE A 551 16.78 -14.55 26.49
CA PHE A 551 15.63 -13.69 26.77
C PHE A 551 16.05 -12.28 27.18
N SER A 552 15.14 -11.32 27.03
CA SER A 552 15.34 -9.96 27.51
C SER A 552 15.51 -9.91 29.03
N GLY A 553 16.12 -8.83 29.55
CA GLY A 553 16.29 -8.65 31.01
C GLY A 553 14.96 -8.65 31.77
N GLY A 554 13.89 -8.14 31.16
CA GLY A 554 12.54 -8.14 31.73
C GLY A 554 11.92 -9.53 31.80
N GLU A 555 12.13 -10.37 30.79
CA GLU A 555 11.69 -11.77 30.79
C GLU A 555 12.51 -12.62 31.78
N LYS A 556 13.84 -12.42 31.81
CA LYS A 556 14.73 -13.10 32.78
C LYS A 556 14.38 -12.79 34.24
N ALA A 557 13.74 -11.65 34.50
CA ALA A 557 13.28 -11.31 35.85
C ALA A 557 12.20 -12.28 36.36
N TYR A 558 11.41 -12.90 35.48
CA TYR A 558 10.40 -13.92 35.80
C TYR A 558 11.02 -15.29 36.06
N CYS A 559 11.94 -15.34 37.02
CA CYS A 559 12.75 -16.52 37.36
C CYS A 559 12.33 -17.22 38.66
N LEU A 560 11.21 -16.82 39.26
CA LEU A 560 10.71 -17.34 40.53
C LEU A 560 9.39 -18.07 40.33
N ILE A 561 9.15 -19.10 41.15
CA ILE A 561 7.91 -19.88 41.20
C ILE A 561 7.43 -19.86 42.66
N ASP A 562 6.16 -19.50 42.89
CA ASP A 562 5.56 -19.54 44.22
C ASP A 562 4.98 -20.92 44.57
N ASP A 563 4.47 -21.07 45.78
CA ASP A 563 4.00 -22.37 46.30
C ASP A 563 2.80 -22.93 45.53
N ASP A 564 2.03 -22.05 44.88
CA ASP A 564 0.90 -22.40 44.02
C ASP A 564 1.35 -22.73 42.57
N GLY A 565 2.65 -22.60 42.28
CA GLY A 565 3.22 -22.88 40.96
C GLY A 565 3.20 -21.70 40.00
N ASN A 566 2.85 -20.49 40.45
CA ASN A 566 2.81 -19.31 39.60
C ASN A 566 4.20 -18.75 39.36
N VAL A 567 4.51 -18.46 38.10
CA VAL A 567 5.74 -17.77 37.71
C VAL A 567 5.63 -16.28 38.02
N TYR A 568 6.65 -15.71 38.67
CA TYR A 568 6.66 -14.30 39.03
C TYR A 568 8.06 -13.68 39.01
N GLN A 569 8.09 -12.35 39.05
CA GLN A 569 9.29 -11.56 39.34
C GLN A 569 9.09 -10.72 40.62
N SER A 570 10.19 -10.39 41.30
CA SER A 570 10.17 -9.59 42.52
C SER A 570 10.42 -8.10 42.22
N VAL A 571 9.38 -7.27 42.36
CA VAL A 571 9.45 -5.84 42.04
C VAL A 571 9.38 -4.95 43.27
N SER A 572 10.06 -3.80 43.21
CA SER A 572 9.99 -2.80 44.28
C SER A 572 8.59 -2.19 44.38
N MET A 573 8.10 -2.03 45.61
CA MET A 573 6.86 -1.31 45.90
C MET A 573 7.10 0.16 46.28
N ALA A 574 8.32 0.67 46.12
CA ALA A 574 8.62 2.06 46.44
C ALA A 574 7.98 3.03 45.44
N TRP A 575 7.57 4.21 45.94
CA TRP A 575 7.06 5.31 45.14
C TRP A 575 8.09 5.74 44.08
N PRO A 576 7.74 5.68 42.77
CA PRO A 576 8.72 5.89 41.70
C PRO A 576 9.05 7.37 41.45
N ASN A 577 8.19 8.30 41.88
CA ASN A 577 8.36 9.71 41.56
C ASN A 577 9.40 10.41 42.45
N LYS A 578 9.88 11.56 41.97
CA LYS A 578 10.81 12.42 42.74
C LYS A 578 10.15 13.05 43.97
N LYS A 579 8.86 13.41 43.87
CA LYS A 579 8.08 13.97 44.97
C LYS A 579 7.69 12.88 45.97
N LYS A 580 7.54 13.25 47.25
CA LYS A 580 7.03 12.37 48.31
C LYS A 580 5.61 11.88 47.94
N ALA A 581 5.29 10.62 48.24
CA ALA A 581 3.93 10.12 48.15
C ALA A 581 3.01 10.84 49.18
N PRO A 582 1.68 10.77 49.02
CA PRO A 582 0.75 11.22 50.04
C PRO A 582 1.00 10.51 51.39
N ASP A 583 0.70 11.17 52.50
CA ASP A 583 1.07 10.67 53.84
C ASP A 583 0.42 9.33 54.20
N GLU A 584 -0.77 9.04 53.65
CA GLU A 584 -1.46 7.75 53.81
C GLU A 584 -0.68 6.55 53.21
N TYR A 585 0.28 6.80 52.32
CA TYR A 585 1.13 5.77 51.68
C TYR A 585 2.35 5.41 52.54
N PHE A 586 2.42 5.87 53.80
CA PHE A 586 3.53 5.59 54.72
C PHE A 586 3.17 4.58 55.81
N GLN A 587 2.02 3.90 55.70
CA GLN A 587 1.62 2.86 56.65
C GLN A 587 2.59 1.67 56.60
N PRO A 588 3.25 1.30 57.72
CA PRO A 588 4.10 0.12 57.76
C PRO A 588 3.30 -1.17 57.55
N LEU A 589 3.87 -2.11 56.80
CA LEU A 589 3.31 -3.45 56.66
C LEU A 589 3.76 -4.30 57.84
N ILE A 590 2.86 -5.09 58.40
CA ILE A 590 3.18 -5.99 59.51
C ILE A 590 3.72 -7.31 58.96
N HIS A 591 4.88 -7.74 59.43
CA HIS A 591 5.48 -9.01 59.03
C HIS A 591 4.64 -10.20 59.52
N PRO A 592 4.27 -11.17 58.67
CA PRO A 592 3.33 -12.23 59.03
C PRO A 592 3.87 -13.19 60.11
N VAL A 593 5.19 -13.40 60.16
CA VAL A 593 5.84 -14.28 61.15
C VAL A 593 6.20 -13.55 62.45
N THR A 594 6.90 -12.41 62.39
CA THR A 594 7.41 -11.72 63.57
C THR A 594 6.39 -10.76 64.21
N GLY A 595 5.30 -10.42 63.51
CA GLY A 595 4.25 -9.52 64.00
C GLY A 595 4.69 -8.05 64.14
N LYS A 596 5.88 -7.69 63.65
CA LYS A 596 6.46 -6.35 63.77
C LYS A 596 6.34 -5.55 62.47
N PRO A 597 6.36 -4.20 62.54
CA PRO A 597 6.30 -3.34 61.36
C PRO A 597 7.59 -3.41 60.55
N CYS A 598 7.47 -3.63 59.24
CA CYS A 598 8.56 -3.55 58.29
C CYS A 598 8.95 -2.10 57.94
N PRO A 599 10.20 -1.85 57.50
CA PRO A 599 10.61 -0.53 57.04
C PRO A 599 9.82 -0.09 55.82
N VAL A 600 9.47 1.20 55.83
CA VAL A 600 8.76 1.89 54.74
C VAL A 600 9.78 2.55 53.82
N PRO A 601 9.61 2.50 52.48
CA PRO A 601 10.48 3.22 51.56
C PRO A 601 10.55 4.72 51.90
N MET A 602 11.71 5.33 51.70
CA MET A 602 11.94 6.75 52.02
C MET A 602 10.90 7.72 51.45
N ARG A 603 10.34 7.41 50.27
CA ARG A 603 9.33 8.23 49.59
C ARG A 603 7.90 7.70 49.72
N GLY A 604 7.68 6.68 50.53
CA GLY A 604 6.40 6.00 50.71
C GLY A 604 6.20 4.85 49.73
N TRP A 605 5.10 4.13 49.92
CA TRP A 605 4.67 3.06 49.03
C TRP A 605 4.17 3.61 47.69
N ARG A 606 4.19 2.76 46.66
CA ARG A 606 3.60 3.03 45.35
C ARG A 606 2.07 3.03 45.37
N TYR A 607 1.48 2.23 46.24
CA TYR A 607 0.06 1.89 46.21
C TYR A 607 -0.70 2.54 47.37
N PRO A 608 -1.95 3.02 47.15
CA PRO A 608 -2.80 3.49 48.23
C PRO A 608 -3.16 2.35 49.21
N PRO A 609 -3.62 2.67 50.43
CA PRO A 609 -3.96 1.67 51.45
C PRO A 609 -4.88 0.55 50.96
N ASP A 610 -5.93 0.87 50.19
CA ASP A 610 -6.88 -0.13 49.69
C ASP A 610 -6.24 -1.10 48.69
N THR A 611 -5.42 -0.59 47.77
CA THR A 611 -4.66 -1.44 46.83
C THR A 611 -3.63 -2.28 47.58
N MET A 612 -2.94 -1.70 48.57
CA MET A 612 -1.98 -2.43 49.39
C MET A 612 -2.65 -3.58 50.16
N LYS A 613 -3.83 -3.33 50.74
CA LYS A 613 -4.65 -4.36 51.39
C LYS A 613 -5.02 -5.47 50.41
N SER A 614 -5.49 -5.14 49.21
CA SER A 614 -5.79 -6.13 48.18
C SER A 614 -4.58 -7.00 47.80
N LEU A 615 -3.38 -6.42 47.74
CA LEU A 615 -2.15 -7.17 47.47
C LEU A 615 -1.80 -8.14 48.61
N LEU A 616 -2.01 -7.75 49.86
CA LEU A 616 -1.83 -8.62 51.03
C LEU A 616 -2.85 -9.77 51.02
N ASP A 617 -4.13 -9.46 50.81
CA ASP A 617 -5.22 -10.44 50.78
C ASP A 617 -5.02 -11.49 49.68
N ARG A 618 -4.42 -11.09 48.55
CA ARG A 618 -4.10 -11.98 47.41
C ARG A 618 -2.73 -12.68 47.52
N ASN A 619 -2.02 -12.55 48.64
CA ASN A 619 -0.68 -13.11 48.84
C ASN A 619 0.34 -12.69 47.74
N LEU A 620 0.26 -11.42 47.33
CA LEU A 620 1.14 -10.81 46.32
C LEU A 620 2.25 -9.94 46.93
N VAL A 621 2.45 -9.99 48.24
CA VAL A 621 3.53 -9.29 48.95
C VAL A 621 4.56 -10.29 49.44
N LEU A 622 5.82 -10.03 49.10
CA LEU A 622 6.99 -10.80 49.50
C LEU A 622 7.62 -10.14 50.73
N PHE A 623 7.54 -10.79 51.88
CA PHE A 623 8.25 -10.39 53.09
C PHE A 623 9.66 -10.97 53.10
N GLY A 624 10.57 -10.35 53.87
CA GLY A 624 11.90 -10.90 54.11
C GLY A 624 11.85 -12.12 55.03
N GLU A 625 13.02 -12.59 55.47
CA GLU A 625 13.08 -13.58 56.54
C GLU A 625 12.53 -13.03 57.87
N ASP A 626 12.67 -11.71 58.07
CA ASP A 626 12.19 -10.97 59.23
C ASP A 626 11.66 -9.55 58.86
N GLU A 627 11.28 -8.77 59.88
CA GLU A 627 10.76 -7.42 59.67
C GLU A 627 11.79 -6.40 59.17
N THR A 628 13.09 -6.71 59.07
CA THR A 628 14.13 -5.71 58.76
C THR A 628 14.25 -5.38 57.28
N THR A 629 13.68 -6.21 56.42
CA THR A 629 13.70 -6.03 54.97
C THR A 629 12.45 -5.32 54.48
N ILE A 630 12.59 -4.37 53.56
CA ILE A 630 11.44 -3.71 52.91
C ILE A 630 10.69 -4.73 52.05
N PRO A 631 9.40 -5.00 52.31
CA PRO A 631 8.60 -5.91 51.50
C PRO A 631 8.56 -5.52 50.02
N ARG A 632 8.50 -6.55 49.17
CA ARG A 632 8.46 -6.42 47.71
C ARG A 632 7.15 -6.97 47.17
N ARG A 633 6.84 -6.72 45.90
CA ARG A 633 5.65 -7.27 45.24
C ARG A 633 6.00 -8.50 44.42
N LYS A 634 5.19 -9.54 44.56
CA LYS A 634 5.09 -10.66 43.62
C LYS A 634 4.35 -10.16 42.37
N TYR A 635 5.05 -10.09 41.24
CA TYR A 635 4.49 -9.65 39.98
C TYR A 635 4.31 -10.88 39.07
N LEU A 636 3.09 -11.41 39.01
CA LEU A 636 2.79 -12.67 38.32
C LEU A 636 2.87 -12.51 36.81
N LEU A 637 3.48 -13.49 36.12
CA LEU A 637 3.58 -13.49 34.66
C LEU A 637 2.21 -13.68 34.00
N THR A 638 1.35 -14.52 34.56
CA THR A 638 -0.01 -14.79 34.08
C THR A 638 -0.88 -13.52 34.06
N GLU A 639 -0.70 -12.62 35.02
CA GLU A 639 -1.41 -11.34 35.08
C GLU A 639 -0.75 -10.23 34.25
N ASN A 640 0.45 -10.48 33.72
CA ASN A 640 1.28 -9.48 33.04
C ASN A 640 1.92 -10.07 31.78
N ILE A 641 1.15 -10.89 31.04
CA ILE A 641 1.61 -11.54 29.83
C ILE A 641 1.88 -10.53 28.70
N THR A 642 1.19 -9.39 28.73
CA THR A 642 1.31 -8.34 27.71
C THR A 642 2.35 -7.28 28.08
N GLU A 643 2.87 -6.62 27.06
CA GLU A 643 3.70 -5.43 27.18
C GLU A 643 3.32 -4.36 26.15
N ASN A 644 3.67 -3.12 26.46
CA ASN A 644 3.44 -2.00 25.55
C ASN A 644 4.32 -2.15 24.31
N VAL A 645 3.80 -1.71 23.17
CA VAL A 645 4.53 -1.73 21.91
C VAL A 645 5.62 -0.65 21.94
N ALA A 646 6.87 -1.04 21.68
CA ALA A 646 7.98 -0.11 21.55
C ALA A 646 7.88 0.66 20.23
N SER A 647 8.31 1.93 20.21
CA SER A 647 8.33 2.75 19.00
C SER A 647 9.41 2.33 17.98
N LEU A 648 10.26 1.36 18.35
CA LEU A 648 11.33 0.81 17.52
C LEU A 648 11.14 -0.71 17.42
N TYR A 649 11.13 -1.22 16.20
CA TYR A 649 11.14 -2.65 15.91
C TYR A 649 12.39 -3.00 15.12
N TYR A 650 13.16 -3.97 15.59
CA TYR A 650 14.44 -4.33 14.98
C TYR A 650 14.35 -5.73 14.38
N MET A 651 14.24 -5.81 13.06
CA MET A 651 14.14 -7.09 12.37
C MET A 651 14.68 -6.97 10.95
N GLY A 652 15.78 -7.66 10.68
CA GLY A 652 16.32 -7.85 9.34
C GLY A 652 16.16 -9.31 8.93
N SER A 653 15.13 -9.60 8.14
CA SER A 653 14.96 -10.87 7.43
C SER A 653 14.21 -10.62 6.13
N SER A 654 14.34 -11.53 5.18
CA SER A 654 13.51 -11.62 3.98
C SER A 654 12.96 -13.03 3.85
N ASP A 655 11.89 -13.18 3.07
CA ASP A 655 11.30 -14.48 2.76
C ASP A 655 11.68 -14.97 1.35
N ASP A 656 12.73 -14.40 0.74
CA ASP A 656 13.14 -14.74 -0.64
C ASP A 656 13.41 -16.23 -0.81
N ALA A 657 14.02 -16.87 0.20
CA ALA A 657 14.26 -18.31 0.21
C ALA A 657 12.96 -19.12 0.22
N LEU A 658 11.95 -18.68 0.97
CA LEU A 658 10.63 -19.33 0.99
C LEU A 658 9.97 -19.27 -0.38
N PHE A 659 10.00 -18.10 -1.03
CA PHE A 659 9.45 -17.95 -2.38
C PHE A 659 10.20 -18.83 -3.38
N GLN A 660 11.53 -18.88 -3.30
CA GLN A 660 12.37 -19.72 -4.15
C GLN A 660 12.05 -21.21 -3.96
N ASP A 661 11.93 -21.69 -2.72
CA ASP A 661 11.61 -23.09 -2.40
C ASP A 661 10.21 -23.48 -2.88
N MET A 662 9.26 -22.53 -2.91
CA MET A 662 7.91 -22.72 -3.46
C MET A 662 7.87 -22.60 -5.00
N GLY A 663 8.99 -22.27 -5.67
CA GLY A 663 9.01 -21.99 -7.09
C GLY A 663 8.20 -20.74 -7.49
N LEU A 664 7.99 -19.83 -6.55
CA LEU A 664 7.28 -18.57 -6.74
C LEU A 664 8.26 -17.42 -6.95
N SER A 665 7.83 -16.40 -7.69
CA SER A 665 8.59 -15.17 -7.87
C SER A 665 7.69 -13.98 -7.56
N PHE A 666 8.09 -13.20 -6.57
CA PHE A 666 7.45 -11.94 -6.21
C PHE A 666 8.53 -10.95 -5.76
N GLU A 667 8.44 -9.70 -6.23
CA GLU A 667 9.46 -8.71 -5.92
C GLU A 667 9.15 -8.01 -4.59
N ASN A 668 10.14 -7.98 -3.70
CA ASN A 668 10.07 -7.29 -2.40
C ASN A 668 8.86 -7.68 -1.51
N PRO A 669 8.55 -8.98 -1.31
CA PRO A 669 7.47 -9.38 -0.41
C PRO A 669 7.79 -8.93 1.03
N LYS A 670 6.76 -8.51 1.77
CA LYS A 670 6.94 -8.25 3.19
C LYS A 670 7.23 -9.57 3.91
N PRO A 671 8.18 -9.61 4.87
CA PRO A 671 8.44 -10.82 5.63
C PRO A 671 7.26 -11.19 6.53
N ILE A 672 6.86 -12.45 6.52
CA ILE A 672 5.78 -13.03 7.35
C ILE A 672 6.06 -12.76 8.83
N LYS A 673 7.33 -12.78 9.25
CA LYS A 673 7.72 -12.45 10.63
C LYS A 673 7.32 -11.04 11.04
N ALA A 674 7.46 -10.04 10.15
CA ALA A 674 7.01 -8.67 10.40
C ALA A 674 5.49 -8.59 10.44
N ALA A 675 4.80 -9.15 9.44
CA ALA A 675 3.33 -9.12 9.39
C ALA A 675 2.72 -9.77 10.63
N LYS A 676 3.23 -10.94 11.04
CA LYS A 676 2.84 -11.62 12.28
C LYS A 676 3.07 -10.77 13.52
N TYR A 677 4.21 -10.09 13.63
CA TYR A 677 4.49 -9.17 14.74
C TYR A 677 3.44 -8.07 14.83
N PHE A 678 3.15 -7.39 13.72
CA PHE A 678 2.18 -6.30 13.71
C PHE A 678 0.74 -6.78 13.93
N LEU A 679 0.35 -7.91 13.32
CA LEU A 679 -0.98 -8.49 13.53
C LEU A 679 -1.16 -9.02 14.96
N SER A 680 -0.11 -9.47 15.64
CA SER A 680 -0.20 -9.83 17.07
C SER A 680 -0.57 -8.63 17.97
N ILE A 681 -0.33 -7.40 17.48
CA ILE A 681 -0.71 -6.15 18.15
C ILE A 681 -2.11 -5.72 17.70
N THR A 682 -2.36 -5.66 16.39
CA THR A 682 -3.57 -5.03 15.84
C THR A 682 -4.76 -5.96 15.65
N ALA A 683 -4.51 -7.26 15.51
CA ALA A 683 -5.50 -8.33 15.35
C ALA A 683 -5.42 -9.33 16.51
N ARG A 684 -5.12 -8.84 17.72
CA ARG A 684 -4.91 -9.68 18.90
C ARG A 684 -6.09 -10.61 19.24
N PRO A 685 -7.38 -10.19 19.19
CA PRO A 685 -8.48 -11.11 19.43
C PRO A 685 -8.44 -12.33 18.51
N THR A 686 -8.66 -13.51 19.05
CA THR A 686 -8.54 -14.77 18.31
C THR A 686 -9.64 -14.96 17.26
N SER A 687 -10.67 -14.12 17.23
CA SER A 687 -11.74 -14.12 16.22
C SER A 687 -11.74 -12.86 15.33
N ALA A 688 -10.60 -12.14 15.28
CA ALA A 688 -10.49 -10.90 14.51
C ALA A 688 -10.64 -11.11 12.99
N ILE A 689 -11.22 -10.13 12.30
CA ILE A 689 -11.21 -10.04 10.84
C ILE A 689 -10.14 -9.03 10.42
N VAL A 690 -9.20 -9.49 9.58
CA VAL A 690 -8.10 -8.69 9.03
C VAL A 690 -8.39 -8.37 7.56
N LEU A 691 -8.34 -7.10 7.18
CA LEU A 691 -8.51 -6.64 5.81
C LEU A 691 -7.17 -6.10 5.29
N ASP A 692 -6.76 -6.58 4.13
CA ASP A 692 -5.65 -6.06 3.37
C ASP A 692 -6.08 -5.86 1.92
N PHE A 693 -6.16 -4.60 1.49
CA PHE A 693 -6.55 -4.24 0.14
C PHE A 693 -5.38 -3.81 -0.74
N PHE A 694 -4.16 -4.12 -0.31
CA PHE A 694 -2.91 -4.08 -1.07
C PHE A 694 -2.16 -5.40 -0.82
N ALA A 695 -2.82 -6.51 -1.11
CA ALA A 695 -2.41 -7.82 -0.59
C ALA A 695 -1.06 -8.30 -1.13
N GLY A 696 -0.69 -7.90 -2.35
CA GLY A 696 0.57 -8.28 -2.98
C GLY A 696 0.75 -9.79 -2.94
N SER A 697 1.82 -10.25 -2.29
CA SER A 697 2.16 -11.67 -2.19
C SER A 697 1.35 -12.49 -1.18
N GLY A 698 0.38 -11.90 -0.48
CA GLY A 698 -0.46 -12.63 0.49
C GLY A 698 0.16 -12.83 1.87
N THR A 699 1.25 -12.13 2.19
CA THR A 699 1.95 -12.19 3.49
C THR A 699 0.98 -12.06 4.67
N THR A 700 -0.02 -11.20 4.55
CA THR A 700 -1.04 -10.97 5.58
C THR A 700 -1.84 -12.22 5.91
N ALA A 701 -2.36 -12.94 4.91
CA ALA A 701 -3.08 -14.19 5.13
C ALA A 701 -2.18 -15.26 5.74
N HIS A 702 -0.94 -15.39 5.24
CA HIS A 702 0.02 -16.35 5.78
C HIS A 702 0.30 -16.07 7.28
N ALA A 703 0.51 -14.80 7.65
CA ALA A 703 0.69 -14.42 9.04
C ALA A 703 -0.54 -14.73 9.91
N VAL A 704 -1.76 -14.49 9.41
CA VAL A 704 -3.01 -14.85 10.10
C VAL A 704 -3.12 -16.36 10.33
N ILE A 705 -2.84 -17.17 9.30
CA ILE A 705 -2.86 -18.63 9.39
C ILE A 705 -1.85 -19.12 10.43
N ASN A 706 -0.64 -18.56 10.44
CA ASN A 706 0.39 -18.93 11.42
C ASN A 706 -0.01 -18.55 12.85
N LEU A 707 -0.60 -17.36 13.06
CA LEU A 707 -1.12 -16.97 14.37
C LEU A 707 -2.18 -17.94 14.86
N ASN A 708 -3.17 -18.29 14.01
CA ASN A 708 -4.22 -19.24 14.37
C ASN A 708 -3.66 -20.63 14.72
N ARG A 709 -2.61 -21.10 14.02
CA ARG A 709 -1.94 -22.37 14.35
C ARG A 709 -1.23 -22.33 15.69
N GLU A 710 -0.66 -21.18 16.06
CA GLU A 710 0.12 -21.01 17.27
C GLU A 710 -0.76 -20.86 18.52
N ASP A 711 -1.83 -20.07 18.44
CA ASP A 711 -2.68 -19.75 19.59
C ASP A 711 -4.07 -20.40 19.56
N GLY A 712 -4.32 -21.28 18.58
CA GLY A 712 -5.62 -21.93 18.40
C GLY A 712 -6.74 -20.97 17.98
N GLY A 713 -6.37 -19.79 17.47
CA GLY A 713 -7.31 -18.78 17.00
C GLY A 713 -8.10 -19.16 15.76
N LYS A 714 -9.11 -18.36 15.48
CA LYS A 714 -10.03 -18.43 14.33
C LYS A 714 -10.13 -17.07 13.63
N ARG A 715 -9.01 -16.35 13.54
CA ARG A 715 -8.93 -15.07 12.84
C ARG A 715 -9.21 -15.29 11.36
N LYS A 716 -9.96 -14.39 10.75
CA LYS A 716 -10.29 -14.41 9.33
C LYS A 716 -9.51 -13.33 8.58
N TYR A 717 -9.29 -13.53 7.29
CA TYR A 717 -8.66 -12.52 6.44
C TYR A 717 -9.48 -12.22 5.18
N ILE A 718 -9.37 -10.98 4.70
CA ILE A 718 -9.92 -10.51 3.44
C ILE A 718 -8.78 -9.86 2.68
N LEU A 719 -8.41 -10.42 1.53
CA LEU A 719 -7.37 -9.88 0.66
C LEU A 719 -7.98 -9.35 -0.63
N VAL A 720 -7.52 -8.19 -1.07
CA VAL A 720 -7.85 -7.63 -2.38
C VAL A 720 -6.57 -7.41 -3.18
N GLU A 721 -6.55 -7.92 -4.40
CA GLU A 721 -5.45 -7.76 -5.33
C GLU A 721 -6.00 -7.73 -6.76
N MET A 722 -5.33 -7.01 -7.68
CA MET A 722 -5.72 -6.89 -9.08
C MET A 722 -4.62 -7.33 -10.05
N GLY A 723 -3.40 -7.58 -9.58
CA GLY A 723 -2.30 -8.02 -10.42
C GLY A 723 -2.51 -9.42 -11.01
N ASP A 724 -1.92 -9.67 -12.18
CA ASP A 724 -1.98 -10.96 -12.89
C ASP A 724 -1.40 -12.14 -12.10
N TYR A 725 -0.61 -11.84 -11.05
CA TYR A 725 -0.08 -12.82 -10.11
C TYR A 725 -1.11 -13.32 -9.10
N PHE A 726 -2.35 -12.84 -9.14
CA PHE A 726 -3.42 -13.25 -8.23
C PHE A 726 -3.56 -14.78 -8.16
N ASP A 727 -3.69 -15.45 -9.30
CA ASP A 727 -3.89 -16.91 -9.36
C ASP A 727 -2.61 -17.73 -9.20
N THR A 728 -1.43 -17.10 -9.25
CA THR A 728 -0.14 -17.82 -9.27
C THR A 728 0.67 -17.66 -8.00
N VAL A 729 0.49 -16.55 -7.27
CA VAL A 729 1.24 -16.23 -6.04
C VAL A 729 0.31 -16.08 -4.85
N LEU A 730 -0.83 -15.39 -5.01
CA LEU A 730 -1.69 -15.03 -3.89
C LEU A 730 -2.67 -16.15 -3.51
N LYS A 731 -3.30 -16.76 -4.51
CA LYS A 731 -4.18 -17.92 -4.36
C LYS A 731 -3.34 -19.18 -4.13
#